data_AF-E2SJV4-F1
#
_entry.id   AF-E2SJV4-F1
#
_cell.length_a   1.000
_cell.length_b   1.000
_cell.length_c   1.000
_cell.angle_alpha   90.00
_cell.angle_beta   90.00
_cell.angle_gamma   90.00
#
_symmetry.space_group_name_H-M   'P 1'
#
loop_
_entity.id
_entity.type
_entity.pdbx_description
1 polymer ?
#
loop_
_entity_poly.entity_id
_entity_poly.type
_entity_poly.pdbx_seq_one_letter_code
_entity_poly.pdbx_strand_id
1 'polypeptide(L)'
;MSGTLVRADEDAGYVYENIAVNVDITEKREYRITETMDIDFEDAMHGIVRDLPKSGNAEGYSIRNIQVEGMPFQVDERQNNIAVRIGDENKLVQGKKRIVLSYTLKHYQDYDQTYDYAYLNLLGTDYDTEVRKFQAEVSFPAKERLLDYKITSGSRGSHTNTYTKETVKDNLMVIQSTKILPARHGVTLQLKYEEGVFSAAPEYQFPYVIKKNVLDVTVTPEQDIQVTQKISIQTLDMYTRIYLPMLCDLWDKSDYKIEDIELSDADMKYNEYDSLTAYARKKGEHSYTIRYTIHPYRLLKDSFTLNLFKQSEDTKLENMTLRLHMPYAPAYAVRTGRDNDVQQDNWTGKVDGTTVTIHTTKEIRAAESFVVTVPVESGYFKRDSGGLIKLGGLLCAGFMGLLAFLRFGIFRKKQLIIPVNFYPPKGMNPAEAGYVIDNDLSVTDMTALLFYWADKGYLKIRNIDSSYSFEKIQAPDSSAPMYEQHLFERMFAHGKKGIVSKEDLKYTFYMDIRDARKELLQGFQGEYALRSQKVEALRKLLMLLSLVPLFLLNALAHYEIYGDMLTAVLMSVGLLPILAPVMILLMLYRNYKKGAMAKGAMVAVTIILGGFTLMISPILLLGTTASAPYTVLGIALTLVAYCMSCGIHKDSAYRQRLLSQLLGFRDFIKTVEKERLELLLKDDPEYYYHVLPYAQVLHVSDIWEHKFHDITLQAPQWYDSSETMDSIMFYHMVHEIDHDMRSVATPPASSSSSFGSGGDDSGYSGGGGGFSDGGFSGGGSGGGGSHGW
;
A
#
# COMPACT_ATOMS: atom_id res chain seq x y z
N MET A 1 -11.98 23.02 -4.44
CA MET A 1 -10.92 23.92 -4.94
C MET A 1 -10.04 24.27 -3.77
N SER A 2 -8.77 23.91 -3.85
CA SER A 2 -7.78 24.03 -2.76
C SER A 2 -7.44 25.49 -2.52
N GLY A 3 -7.78 26.02 -1.36
CA GLY A 3 -7.36 27.35 -0.92
C GLY A 3 -5.85 27.35 -0.68
N THR A 4 -5.16 28.30 -1.31
CA THR A 4 -3.73 28.52 -1.19
C THR A 4 -3.38 28.81 0.28
N LEU A 5 -2.58 27.95 0.89
CA LEU A 5 -1.91 28.22 2.16
C LEU A 5 -0.92 29.37 1.94
N VAL A 6 -1.29 30.60 2.31
CA VAL A 6 -0.37 31.73 2.33
C VAL A 6 0.60 31.55 3.49
N ARG A 7 1.90 31.52 3.16
CA ARG A 7 3.02 31.38 4.10
C ARG A 7 3.11 32.63 4.99
N ALA A 8 3.45 32.44 6.26
CA ALA A 8 3.50 33.49 7.29
C ALA A 8 4.86 34.21 7.35
N ASP A 9 5.42 34.61 6.21
CA ASP A 9 6.76 35.24 6.16
C ASP A 9 6.87 36.38 5.13
N GLU A 10 5.73 36.86 4.60
CA GLU A 10 5.67 38.11 3.81
C GLU A 10 5.18 39.24 4.71
N ASP A 11 5.87 40.38 4.66
CA ASP A 11 5.52 41.62 5.35
C ASP A 11 4.06 41.96 5.03
N ALA A 12 3.18 41.98 6.03
CA ALA A 12 1.73 42.09 5.82
C ALA A 12 1.33 43.46 5.21
N GLY A 13 2.26 44.42 5.13
CA GLY A 13 2.08 45.77 4.61
C GLY A 13 1.41 46.72 5.61
N TYR A 14 1.08 46.25 6.82
CA TYR A 14 0.50 47.06 7.89
C TYR A 14 0.73 46.42 9.26
N VAL A 15 0.69 47.24 10.32
CA VAL A 15 0.82 46.80 11.72
C VAL A 15 -0.20 47.48 12.62
N TYR A 16 -0.58 46.79 13.70
CA TYR A 16 -1.41 47.39 14.74
C TYR A 16 -0.53 48.04 15.82
N GLU A 17 -0.46 49.37 15.81
CA GLU A 17 0.26 50.14 16.83
C GLU A 17 -0.42 49.98 18.20
N ASN A 18 -1.75 49.98 18.23
CA ASN A 18 -2.54 49.78 19.43
C ASN A 18 -3.92 49.19 19.12
N ILE A 19 -4.32 48.17 19.86
CA ILE A 19 -5.70 47.68 19.90
C ILE A 19 -6.22 47.83 21.33
N ALA A 20 -7.30 48.59 21.50
CA ALA A 20 -8.02 48.73 22.75
C ALA A 20 -9.43 48.13 22.63
N VAL A 21 -9.76 47.14 23.45
CA VAL A 21 -11.02 46.41 23.39
C VAL A 21 -11.83 46.66 24.66
N ASN A 22 -13.01 47.26 24.51
CA ASN A 22 -13.95 47.41 25.61
C ASN A 22 -15.05 46.37 25.47
N VAL A 23 -15.30 45.60 26.53
CA VAL A 23 -16.32 44.57 26.57
C VAL A 23 -17.25 44.81 27.75
N ASP A 24 -18.54 44.89 27.49
CA ASP A 24 -19.59 44.90 28.52
C ASP A 24 -20.42 43.62 28.45
N ILE A 25 -20.25 42.75 29.45
CA ILE A 25 -20.99 41.51 29.61
C ILE A 25 -22.23 41.79 30.45
N THR A 26 -23.40 41.47 29.90
CA THR A 26 -24.70 41.72 30.55
C THR A 26 -25.29 40.46 31.18
N GLU A 27 -26.25 40.61 32.10
CA GLU A 27 -27.04 39.49 32.67
C GLU A 27 -27.87 38.71 31.62
N LYS A 28 -28.06 39.28 30.42
CA LYS A 28 -28.67 38.60 29.28
C LYS A 28 -27.68 37.78 28.46
N ARG A 29 -26.43 37.64 28.94
CA ARG A 29 -25.31 36.99 28.24
C ARG A 29 -25.05 37.61 26.85
N GLU A 30 -25.27 38.92 26.75
CA GLU A 30 -24.85 39.73 25.60
C GLU A 30 -23.50 40.37 25.91
N TYR A 31 -22.54 40.23 25.00
CA TYR A 31 -21.21 40.86 25.08
C TYR A 31 -21.19 42.01 24.08
N ARG A 32 -21.22 43.23 24.60
CA ARG A 32 -21.13 44.44 23.78
C ARG A 32 -19.67 44.81 23.64
N ILE A 33 -19.16 44.77 22.41
CA ILE A 33 -17.74 44.88 22.13
C ILE A 33 -17.48 46.12 21.29
N THR A 34 -16.49 46.90 21.71
CA THR A 34 -15.95 48.03 20.94
C THR A 34 -14.43 47.87 20.84
N GLU A 35 -13.95 47.67 19.62
CA GLU A 35 -12.53 47.57 19.28
C GLU A 35 -12.06 48.90 18.67
N THR A 36 -11.12 49.56 19.33
CA THR A 36 -10.42 50.74 18.80
C THR A 36 -9.05 50.31 18.31
N MET A 37 -8.84 50.41 17.00
CA MET A 37 -7.63 49.95 16.31
C MET A 37 -6.88 51.14 15.72
N ASP A 38 -5.67 51.37 16.22
CA ASP A 38 -4.70 52.29 15.63
C ASP A 38 -3.78 51.48 14.71
N ILE A 39 -3.96 51.65 13.41
CA ILE A 39 -3.30 50.89 12.35
C ILE A 39 -2.29 51.78 11.63
N ASP A 40 -1.08 51.31 11.41
CA ASP A 40 -0.12 51.94 10.50
C ASP A 40 -0.05 51.13 9.21
N PHE A 41 -0.58 51.68 8.12
CA PHE A 41 -0.49 51.09 6.78
C PHE A 41 0.87 51.45 6.18
N GLU A 42 1.84 50.55 6.31
CA GLU A 42 3.22 50.77 5.85
C GLU A 42 3.28 50.78 4.32
N ASP A 43 2.50 49.90 3.69
CA ASP A 43 2.23 49.87 2.25
C ASP A 43 0.89 50.54 1.89
N ALA A 44 0.74 50.89 0.61
CA ALA A 44 -0.51 51.42 0.09
C ALA A 44 -1.52 50.28 -0.14
N MET A 45 -2.57 50.22 0.69
CA MET A 45 -3.56 49.12 0.72
C MET A 45 -5.00 49.65 0.61
N HIS A 46 -5.98 48.83 0.24
CA HIS A 46 -7.39 49.25 0.23
C HIS A 46 -7.97 49.31 1.64
N GLY A 47 -7.48 48.46 2.53
CA GLY A 47 -7.77 48.51 3.97
C GLY A 47 -7.56 47.15 4.64
N ILE A 48 -8.46 46.80 5.56
CA ILE A 48 -8.44 45.50 6.28
C ILE A 48 -9.78 44.79 6.18
N VAL A 49 -9.77 43.48 6.35
CA VAL A 49 -10.96 42.65 6.58
C VAL A 49 -10.91 42.12 8.00
N ARG A 50 -11.95 42.41 8.79
CA ARG A 50 -12.16 41.81 10.13
C ARG A 50 -13.13 40.65 10.02
N ASP A 51 -12.65 39.44 10.26
CA ASP A 51 -13.45 38.22 10.26
C ASP A 51 -14.01 37.94 11.67
N LEU A 52 -15.31 38.08 11.86
CA LEU A 52 -16.01 37.81 13.11
C LEU A 52 -16.67 36.41 13.09
N PRO A 53 -16.18 35.42 13.85
CA PRO A 53 -16.70 34.05 13.81
C PRO A 53 -18.09 33.95 14.46
N LYS A 54 -18.98 33.13 13.89
CA LYS A 54 -20.35 32.90 14.41
C LYS A 54 -20.44 31.81 15.50
N SER A 55 -19.33 31.13 15.77
CA SER A 55 -19.21 30.16 16.84
C SER A 55 -17.80 30.15 17.41
N GLY A 56 -17.69 29.82 18.69
CA GLY A 56 -16.43 29.48 19.36
C GLY A 56 -16.29 27.96 19.49
N ASN A 57 -15.30 27.49 20.25
CA ASN A 57 -15.15 26.05 20.51
C ASN A 57 -16.20 25.54 21.51
N ALA A 58 -16.82 26.42 22.29
CA ALA A 58 -17.77 26.05 23.34
C ALA A 58 -19.24 26.12 22.88
N GLU A 59 -19.58 27.09 22.03
CA GLU A 59 -20.98 27.34 21.62
C GLU A 59 -21.06 28.26 20.39
N GLY A 60 -22.21 28.21 19.71
CA GLY A 60 -22.63 29.17 18.70
C GLY A 60 -23.32 30.41 19.29
N TYR A 61 -23.17 31.56 18.63
CA TYR A 61 -23.79 32.82 19.05
C TYR A 61 -24.15 33.69 17.85
N SER A 62 -25.03 34.67 18.04
CA SER A 62 -25.39 35.61 16.97
C SER A 62 -24.64 36.92 17.12
N ILE A 63 -24.19 37.50 16.00
CA ILE A 63 -23.52 38.81 15.96
C ILE A 63 -24.52 39.83 15.41
N ARG A 64 -24.66 40.98 16.09
CA ARG A 64 -25.57 42.06 15.69
C ARG A 64 -24.94 43.42 15.90
N ASN A 65 -25.60 44.47 15.39
CA ASN A 65 -25.23 45.87 15.59
C ASN A 65 -23.78 46.19 15.16
N ILE A 66 -23.34 45.62 14.03
CA ILE A 66 -22.00 45.87 13.49
C ILE A 66 -21.96 47.29 12.92
N GLN A 67 -21.06 48.11 13.46
CA GLN A 67 -20.84 49.49 13.01
C GLN A 67 -19.35 49.80 13.03
N VAL A 68 -18.87 50.49 11.98
CA VAL A 68 -17.49 50.97 11.87
C VAL A 68 -17.48 52.49 11.79
N GLU A 69 -16.53 53.11 12.51
CA GLU A 69 -16.18 54.53 12.42
C GLU A 69 -14.72 54.69 11.98
N GLY A 70 -14.44 55.78 11.27
CA GLY A 70 -13.08 56.14 10.81
C GLY A 70 -12.80 55.83 9.33
N MET A 71 -13.44 54.81 8.76
CA MET A 71 -13.30 54.41 7.35
C MET A 71 -14.60 53.82 6.79
N PRO A 72 -14.84 53.86 5.46
CA PRO A 72 -15.96 53.17 4.83
C PRO A 72 -15.87 51.66 5.05
N PHE A 73 -17.01 50.98 5.11
CA PHE A 73 -17.04 49.54 5.33
C PHE A 73 -18.21 48.85 4.61
N GLN A 74 -18.07 47.54 4.40
CA GLN A 74 -19.10 46.62 3.93
C GLN A 74 -19.12 45.36 4.82
N VAL A 75 -20.29 44.76 4.98
CA VAL A 75 -20.50 43.58 5.82
C VAL A 75 -20.99 42.42 4.95
N ASP A 76 -20.18 41.38 4.85
CA ASP A 76 -20.50 40.17 4.09
C ASP A 76 -20.77 38.99 5.05
N GLU A 77 -22.00 38.52 5.09
CA GLU A 77 -22.38 37.39 5.92
C GLU A 77 -22.08 36.06 5.23
N ARG A 78 -21.25 35.22 5.85
CA ARG A 78 -20.85 33.89 5.35
C ARG A 78 -21.42 32.80 6.26
N GLN A 79 -21.23 31.53 5.88
CA GLN A 79 -21.76 30.38 6.62
C GLN A 79 -21.23 30.32 8.06
N ASN A 80 -19.91 30.54 8.26
CA ASN A 80 -19.25 30.35 9.56
C ASN A 80 -18.76 31.65 10.22
N ASN A 81 -18.72 32.76 9.50
CA ASN A 81 -18.25 34.05 10.00
C ASN A 81 -18.96 35.23 9.30
N ILE A 82 -18.72 36.44 9.79
CA ILE A 82 -19.09 37.70 9.14
C ILE A 82 -17.80 38.43 8.78
N ALA A 83 -17.58 38.71 7.50
CA ALA A 83 -16.42 39.46 7.04
C ALA A 83 -16.79 40.95 6.97
N VAL A 84 -16.16 41.76 7.80
CA VAL A 84 -16.31 43.22 7.81
C VAL A 84 -15.15 43.81 7.01
N ARG A 85 -15.39 44.15 5.75
CA ARG A 85 -14.39 44.77 4.86
C ARG A 85 -14.36 46.27 5.16
N ILE A 86 -13.25 46.77 5.70
CA ILE A 86 -13.06 48.18 6.09
C ILE A 86 -12.04 48.79 5.15
N GLY A 87 -12.45 49.76 4.34
CA GLY A 87 -11.66 50.24 3.20
C GLY A 87 -12.53 50.64 2.00
N ASP A 88 -11.90 51.17 0.96
CA ASP A 88 -12.56 51.54 -0.31
C ASP A 88 -11.87 50.81 -1.46
N GLU A 89 -12.65 50.04 -2.24
CA GLU A 89 -12.13 49.28 -3.39
C GLU A 89 -11.45 50.16 -4.44
N ASN A 90 -11.74 51.47 -4.45
CA ASN A 90 -11.22 52.41 -5.45
C ASN A 90 -10.15 53.37 -4.87
N LYS A 91 -9.79 53.26 -3.59
CA LYS A 91 -8.81 54.15 -2.96
C LYS A 91 -7.85 53.38 -2.08
N LEU A 92 -6.57 53.65 -2.28
CA LEU A 92 -5.51 53.17 -1.40
C LEU A 92 -5.32 54.11 -0.21
N VAL A 93 -4.94 53.54 0.91
CA VAL A 93 -4.68 54.19 2.19
C VAL A 93 -3.26 53.80 2.63
N GLN A 94 -2.51 54.78 3.13
CA GLN A 94 -1.16 54.61 3.68
C GLN A 94 -1.00 55.49 4.92
N GLY A 95 -0.14 55.07 5.84
CA GLY A 95 0.13 55.71 7.12
C GLY A 95 -0.94 55.47 8.18
N LYS A 96 -0.81 56.18 9.30
CA LYS A 96 -1.61 55.95 10.50
C LYS A 96 -3.09 56.28 10.33
N LYS A 97 -3.95 55.32 10.67
CA LYS A 97 -5.41 55.44 10.72
C LYS A 97 -5.95 54.88 12.02
N ARG A 98 -7.05 55.47 12.49
CA ARG A 98 -7.82 54.99 13.63
C ARG A 98 -9.17 54.51 13.16
N ILE A 99 -9.52 53.28 13.55
CA ILE A 99 -10.80 52.63 13.22
C ILE A 99 -11.45 52.21 14.54
N VAL A 100 -12.76 52.43 14.66
CA VAL A 100 -13.55 51.93 15.79
C VAL A 100 -14.61 50.99 15.25
N LEU A 101 -14.53 49.72 15.63
CA LEU A 101 -15.50 48.67 15.29
C LEU A 101 -16.32 48.34 16.53
N SER A 102 -17.65 48.43 16.43
CA SER A 102 -18.56 48.03 17.51
C SER A 102 -19.51 46.94 17.03
N TYR A 103 -19.80 45.96 17.90
CA TYR A 103 -20.71 44.86 17.63
C TYR A 103 -21.20 44.21 18.93
N THR A 104 -22.26 43.41 18.87
CA THR A 104 -22.80 42.68 20.01
C THR A 104 -22.84 41.19 19.71
N LEU A 105 -22.20 40.40 20.58
CA LEU A 105 -22.36 38.95 20.61
C LEU A 105 -23.53 38.61 21.52
N LYS A 106 -24.47 37.82 21.03
CA LYS A 106 -25.64 37.38 21.78
C LYS A 106 -25.62 35.86 21.92
N HIS A 107 -25.43 35.42 23.16
CA HIS A 107 -25.43 34.03 23.57
C HIS A 107 -26.82 33.61 24.07
N TYR A 108 -27.06 32.30 24.06
CA TYR A 108 -28.23 31.69 24.68
C TYR A 108 -27.90 31.29 26.12
N GLN A 109 -28.89 30.87 26.91
CA GLN A 109 -28.59 30.17 28.16
C GLN A 109 -27.70 28.96 27.88
N ASP A 110 -26.68 28.76 28.71
CA ASP A 110 -25.89 27.55 28.62
C ASP A 110 -26.70 26.34 29.17
N TYR A 111 -26.25 25.14 28.82
CA TYR A 111 -26.97 23.90 29.16
C TYR A 111 -26.44 23.23 30.42
N ASP A 112 -25.44 23.83 31.09
CA ASP A 112 -24.97 23.35 32.37
C ASP A 112 -26.03 23.66 33.45
N GLN A 113 -26.02 22.91 34.54
CA GLN A 113 -26.91 23.17 35.69
C GLN A 113 -26.13 23.43 36.96
N THR A 114 -24.80 23.41 36.87
CA THR A 114 -23.90 23.49 38.00
C THR A 114 -23.20 24.84 38.09
N TYR A 115 -23.02 25.54 36.96
CA TYR A 115 -22.39 26.85 36.90
C TYR A 115 -22.69 27.53 35.57
N ASP A 116 -22.75 28.86 35.60
CA ASP A 116 -22.83 29.70 34.40
C ASP A 116 -21.41 30.06 33.93
N TYR A 117 -21.23 30.32 32.62
CA TYR A 117 -19.92 30.78 32.12
C TYR A 117 -19.99 31.83 31.02
N ALA A 118 -18.94 32.64 30.92
CA ALA A 118 -18.65 33.50 29.78
C ALA A 118 -17.23 33.21 29.26
N TYR A 119 -17.11 32.90 27.97
CA TYR A 119 -15.83 32.52 27.36
C TYR A 119 -15.61 33.29 26.06
N LEU A 120 -14.72 34.27 26.05
CA LEU A 120 -14.55 35.21 24.94
C LEU A 120 -13.08 35.42 24.53
N ASN A 121 -12.85 35.64 23.24
CA ASN A 121 -11.56 36.11 22.74
C ASN A 121 -11.59 37.64 22.74
N LEU A 122 -10.71 38.25 23.54
CA LEU A 122 -10.48 39.69 23.53
C LEU A 122 -9.60 40.11 22.36
N LEU A 123 -8.72 39.21 21.93
CA LEU A 123 -7.99 39.27 20.67
C LEU A 123 -7.97 37.87 20.08
N GLY A 124 -8.41 37.70 18.83
CA GLY A 124 -8.40 36.37 18.19
C GLY A 124 -7.01 35.95 17.71
N THR A 125 -6.87 34.67 17.35
CA THR A 125 -5.59 34.07 16.93
C THR A 125 -5.35 34.10 15.42
N ASP A 126 -6.21 34.79 14.67
CA ASP A 126 -6.21 34.76 13.19
C ASP A 126 -5.81 36.12 12.59
N TYR A 127 -5.07 36.94 13.36
CA TYR A 127 -4.42 38.15 12.85
C TYR A 127 -3.17 37.76 12.03
N ASP A 128 -3.04 38.30 10.83
CA ASP A 128 -1.91 38.05 9.91
C ASP A 128 -0.65 38.88 10.22
N THR A 129 -0.80 39.97 10.99
CA THR A 129 0.28 40.87 11.41
C THR A 129 0.41 40.96 12.94
N GLU A 130 1.48 41.60 13.41
CA GLU A 130 1.75 41.83 14.83
C GLU A 130 0.88 42.94 15.45
N VAL A 131 0.64 42.83 16.75
CA VAL A 131 -0.02 43.84 17.58
C VAL A 131 0.97 44.36 18.62
N ARG A 132 1.45 45.59 18.45
CA ARG A 132 2.51 46.18 19.28
C ARG A 132 2.05 46.47 20.70
N LYS A 133 0.84 47.03 20.84
CA LYS A 133 0.20 47.29 22.13
C LYS A 133 -1.23 46.77 22.13
N PHE A 134 -1.59 46.05 23.18
CA PHE A 134 -2.95 45.56 23.39
C PHE A 134 -3.44 45.91 24.79
N GLN A 135 -4.67 46.40 24.89
CA GLN A 135 -5.37 46.61 26.14
C GLN A 135 -6.82 46.16 25.99
N ALA A 136 -7.37 45.54 27.03
CA ALA A 136 -8.79 45.27 27.13
C ALA A 136 -9.35 45.73 28.48
N GLU A 137 -10.56 46.26 28.47
CA GLU A 137 -11.35 46.56 29.65
C GLU A 137 -12.65 45.77 29.57
N VAL A 138 -12.87 44.89 30.55
CA VAL A 138 -14.02 43.99 30.60
C VAL A 138 -14.85 44.33 31.82
N SER A 139 -16.03 44.89 31.61
CA SER A 139 -17.07 44.99 32.64
C SER A 139 -17.93 43.73 32.62
N PHE A 140 -18.18 43.17 33.79
CA PHE A 140 -18.94 41.94 33.93
C PHE A 140 -19.95 42.01 35.09
N PRO A 141 -21.06 41.25 35.02
CA PRO A 141 -22.12 41.35 36.01
C PRO A 141 -21.77 40.52 37.24
N ALA A 142 -22.53 40.74 38.32
CA ALA A 142 -22.59 39.85 39.49
C ALA A 142 -21.21 39.39 40.02
N LYS A 143 -20.27 40.32 40.25
CA LYS A 143 -18.92 40.02 40.76
C LYS A 143 -18.91 39.09 41.99
N GLU A 144 -19.83 39.31 42.93
CA GLU A 144 -19.96 38.51 44.15
C GLU A 144 -20.26 37.02 43.88
N ARG A 145 -20.77 36.70 42.68
CA ARG A 145 -21.12 35.35 42.21
C ARG A 145 -20.11 34.79 41.20
N LEU A 146 -19.00 35.49 40.96
CA LEU A 146 -17.90 35.00 40.13
C LEU A 146 -17.08 33.99 40.94
N LEU A 147 -17.09 32.73 40.51
CA LEU A 147 -16.39 31.64 41.18
C LEU A 147 -14.90 31.59 40.81
N ASP A 148 -14.58 31.81 39.53
CA ASP A 148 -13.21 31.75 39.04
C ASP A 148 -13.07 32.50 37.70
N TYR A 149 -11.83 32.88 37.34
CA TYR A 149 -11.51 33.38 36.01
C TYR A 149 -10.15 32.89 35.52
N LYS A 150 -10.01 32.76 34.20
CA LYS A 150 -8.74 32.40 33.55
C LYS A 150 -8.49 33.27 32.33
N ILE A 151 -7.26 33.76 32.21
CA ILE A 151 -6.77 34.44 31.02
C ILE A 151 -5.69 33.59 30.37
N THR A 152 -5.75 33.45 29.05
CA THR A 152 -4.70 32.81 28.26
C THR A 152 -4.28 33.73 27.13
N SER A 153 -2.97 33.79 26.86
CA SER A 153 -2.41 34.60 25.79
C SER A 153 -1.29 33.83 25.09
N GLY A 154 -1.38 33.66 23.78
CA GLY A 154 -0.45 32.85 23.02
C GLY A 154 -0.98 32.46 21.65
N SER A 155 -0.25 31.61 20.93
CA SER A 155 -0.78 30.93 19.75
C SER A 155 -2.01 30.08 20.10
N ARG A 156 -2.82 29.77 19.08
CA ARG A 156 -4.02 28.94 19.24
C ARG A 156 -3.69 27.61 19.95
N GLY A 157 -4.45 27.28 20.99
CA GLY A 157 -4.19 26.09 21.83
C GLY A 157 -3.29 26.33 23.05
N SER A 158 -2.70 27.53 23.21
CA SER A 158 -1.88 27.83 24.39
C SER A 158 -2.72 27.92 25.67
N HIS A 159 -2.30 27.23 26.73
CA HIS A 159 -2.94 27.27 28.05
C HIS A 159 -2.29 28.26 29.02
N THR A 160 -1.24 28.99 28.60
CA THR A 160 -0.48 29.93 29.43
C THR A 160 -0.87 31.39 29.17
N ASN A 161 -0.57 32.28 30.11
CA ASN A 161 -0.68 33.74 29.95
C ASN A 161 0.72 34.37 29.83
N THR A 162 1.35 34.25 28.66
CA THR A 162 2.75 34.69 28.45
C THR A 162 2.88 36.18 28.10
N TYR A 163 1.84 36.79 27.53
CA TYR A 163 1.92 38.11 26.89
C TYR A 163 1.17 39.19 27.65
N THR A 164 0.25 38.86 28.55
CA THR A 164 -0.59 39.86 29.23
C THR A 164 -0.47 39.81 30.75
N LYS A 165 -0.89 40.89 31.40
CA LYS A 165 -1.13 40.98 32.83
C LYS A 165 -2.47 41.65 33.07
N GLU A 166 -3.18 41.20 34.08
CA GLU A 166 -4.48 41.72 34.46
C GLU A 166 -4.44 42.49 35.78
N THR A 167 -5.41 43.39 35.95
CA THR A 167 -5.75 44.02 37.21
C THR A 167 -7.27 44.03 37.33
N VAL A 168 -7.79 43.51 38.43
CA VAL A 168 -9.23 43.43 38.69
C VAL A 168 -9.57 44.39 39.82
N LYS A 169 -10.49 45.32 39.56
CA LYS A 169 -11.04 46.23 40.58
C LYS A 169 -12.56 46.26 40.43
N ASP A 170 -13.27 45.96 41.51
CA ASP A 170 -14.74 45.87 41.50
C ASP A 170 -15.22 44.95 40.36
N ASN A 171 -16.11 45.42 39.50
CA ASN A 171 -16.66 44.69 38.35
C ASN A 171 -15.92 44.98 37.02
N LEU A 172 -14.72 45.57 37.09
CA LEU A 172 -13.91 45.93 35.94
C LEU A 172 -12.58 45.16 35.96
N MET A 173 -12.30 44.44 34.89
CA MET A 173 -11.02 43.77 34.65
C MET A 173 -10.28 44.48 33.53
N VAL A 174 -9.07 44.95 33.83
CA VAL A 174 -8.18 45.60 32.86
C VAL A 174 -7.05 44.64 32.54
N ILE A 175 -6.86 44.33 31.25
CA ILE A 175 -5.84 43.41 30.74
C ILE A 175 -4.92 44.20 29.82
N GLN A 176 -3.61 44.14 30.04
CA GLN A 176 -2.62 44.88 29.27
C GLN A 176 -1.51 43.96 28.77
N SER A 177 -1.07 44.18 27.54
CA SER A 177 0.10 43.48 27.00
C SER A 177 1.37 43.94 27.70
N THR A 178 2.25 42.99 27.99
CA THR A 178 3.59 43.24 28.54
C THR A 178 4.68 43.21 27.47
N LYS A 179 4.33 42.70 26.28
CA LYS A 179 5.19 42.53 25.11
C LYS A 179 4.34 42.70 23.83
N ILE A 180 5.00 42.84 22.69
CA ILE A 180 4.38 42.74 21.36
C ILE A 180 3.75 41.35 21.24
N LEU A 181 2.51 41.29 20.75
CA LEU A 181 1.87 40.03 20.38
C LEU A 181 2.20 39.73 18.92
N PRO A 182 2.93 38.64 18.62
CA PRO A 182 3.23 38.27 17.25
C PRO A 182 1.96 37.95 16.47
N ALA A 183 2.08 37.88 15.14
CA ALA A 183 1.01 37.35 14.29
C ALA A 183 0.50 36.01 14.84
N ARG A 184 -0.80 35.77 14.65
CA ARG A 184 -1.52 34.57 15.12
C ARG A 184 -1.51 34.31 16.63
N HIS A 185 -1.20 35.30 17.44
CA HIS A 185 -1.33 35.23 18.89
C HIS A 185 -2.61 35.94 19.35
N GLY A 186 -3.37 35.28 20.22
CA GLY A 186 -4.61 35.79 20.77
C GLY A 186 -4.54 36.03 22.28
N VAL A 187 -5.62 36.61 22.80
CA VAL A 187 -5.90 36.79 24.23
C VAL A 187 -7.34 36.36 24.47
N THR A 188 -7.53 35.39 25.35
CA THR A 188 -8.84 34.80 25.65
C THR A 188 -9.11 34.88 27.15
N LEU A 189 -10.33 35.29 27.49
CA LEU A 189 -10.84 35.38 28.85
C LEU A 189 -11.96 34.38 29.07
N GLN A 190 -11.90 33.69 30.20
CA GLN A 190 -12.90 32.76 30.68
C GLN A 190 -13.34 33.18 32.08
N LEU A 191 -14.66 33.28 32.29
CA LEU A 191 -15.30 33.62 33.56
C LEU A 191 -16.25 32.50 33.95
N LYS A 192 -16.17 32.05 35.19
CA LYS A 192 -17.05 31.02 35.77
C LYS A 192 -17.87 31.64 36.90
N TYR A 193 -19.18 31.46 36.85
CA TYR A 193 -20.15 32.03 37.77
C TYR A 193 -20.93 30.95 38.52
N GLU A 194 -21.56 31.30 39.62
CA GLU A 194 -22.66 30.49 40.17
C GLU A 194 -23.79 30.36 39.14
N GLU A 195 -24.44 29.20 39.13
CA GLU A 195 -25.62 28.92 38.30
C GLU A 195 -26.71 30.01 38.41
N GLY A 196 -27.24 30.47 37.28
CA GLY A 196 -28.35 31.42 37.22
C GLY A 196 -27.97 32.90 37.31
N VAL A 197 -26.72 33.28 36.98
CA VAL A 197 -26.32 34.67 36.69
C VAL A 197 -26.86 35.13 35.33
N PHE A 198 -26.94 34.23 34.34
CA PHE A 198 -27.40 34.46 32.98
C PHE A 198 -28.81 33.92 32.71
N SER A 199 -29.63 33.72 33.76
CA SER A 199 -31.01 33.23 33.62
C SER A 199 -31.91 34.16 32.80
N ALA A 200 -31.50 35.41 32.54
CA ALA A 200 -32.20 36.34 31.67
C ALA A 200 -31.83 36.19 30.17
N ALA A 201 -30.88 35.33 29.83
CA ALA A 201 -30.54 35.00 28.44
C ALA A 201 -31.68 34.21 27.78
N PRO A 202 -31.86 34.30 26.45
CA PRO A 202 -32.87 33.52 25.74
C PRO A 202 -32.49 32.04 25.71
N GLU A 203 -33.49 31.15 25.79
CA GLU A 203 -33.31 29.72 25.53
C GLU A 203 -33.07 29.47 24.03
N TYR A 204 -32.16 28.55 23.72
CA TYR A 204 -31.92 28.11 22.34
C TYR A 204 -33.11 27.30 21.82
N GLN A 205 -33.62 27.66 20.65
CA GLN A 205 -34.70 26.94 19.98
C GLN A 205 -34.11 25.94 18.98
N PHE A 206 -34.12 24.65 19.34
CA PHE A 206 -33.57 23.59 18.48
C PHE A 206 -34.31 23.51 17.15
N PRO A 207 -33.62 23.44 16.00
CA PRO A 207 -34.26 23.31 14.69
C PRO A 207 -35.21 22.09 14.62
N TYR A 208 -34.91 21.04 15.38
CA TYR A 208 -35.79 19.90 15.59
C TYR A 208 -35.58 19.24 16.96
N VAL A 209 -36.61 18.57 17.47
CA VAL A 209 -36.57 17.78 18.72
C VAL A 209 -36.98 16.35 18.44
N ILE A 210 -36.23 15.38 18.96
CA ILE A 210 -36.62 13.97 18.90
C ILE A 210 -37.58 13.69 20.07
N LYS A 211 -38.89 13.66 19.77
CA LYS A 211 -39.96 13.43 20.76
C LYS A 211 -39.92 12.01 21.30
N LYS A 212 -39.65 11.04 20.42
CA LYS A 212 -39.66 9.61 20.77
C LYS A 212 -38.73 8.81 19.86
N ASN A 213 -37.88 7.96 20.43
CA ASN A 213 -37.06 7.00 19.69
C ASN A 213 -37.24 5.60 20.29
N VAL A 214 -37.88 4.68 19.56
CA VAL A 214 -38.07 3.29 19.99
C VAL A 214 -37.20 2.38 19.13
N LEU A 215 -36.25 1.70 19.77
CA LEU A 215 -35.31 0.78 19.17
C LEU A 215 -35.67 -0.65 19.60
N ASP A 216 -36.03 -1.48 18.64
CA ASP A 216 -36.22 -2.92 18.82
C ASP A 216 -35.08 -3.63 18.11
N VAL A 217 -34.21 -4.28 18.88
CA VAL A 217 -32.92 -4.81 18.43
C VAL A 217 -32.86 -6.29 18.78
N THR A 218 -32.67 -7.14 17.78
CA THR A 218 -32.51 -8.58 17.98
C THR A 218 -31.13 -9.02 17.50
N VAL A 219 -30.37 -9.66 18.37
CA VAL A 219 -29.07 -10.25 18.04
C VAL A 219 -29.25 -11.76 17.82
N THR A 220 -28.94 -12.22 16.61
CA THR A 220 -29.09 -13.63 16.22
C THR A 220 -27.92 -14.49 16.75
N PRO A 221 -28.05 -15.84 16.79
CA PRO A 221 -26.93 -16.75 17.07
C PRO A 221 -25.75 -16.62 16.09
N GLU A 222 -25.98 -16.10 14.88
CA GLU A 222 -24.95 -15.78 13.88
C GLU A 222 -24.30 -14.40 14.10
N GLN A 223 -24.76 -13.69 15.14
CA GLN A 223 -24.39 -12.34 15.56
C GLN A 223 -24.78 -11.22 14.58
N ASP A 224 -25.83 -11.44 13.80
CA ASP A 224 -26.48 -10.39 13.04
C ASP A 224 -27.36 -9.57 13.97
N ILE A 225 -27.27 -8.24 13.87
CA ILE A 225 -28.03 -7.32 14.72
C ILE A 225 -29.12 -6.71 13.85
N GLN A 226 -30.33 -7.25 14.00
CA GLN A 226 -31.51 -6.77 13.32
C GLN A 226 -32.11 -5.61 14.09
N VAL A 227 -32.26 -4.47 13.43
CA VAL A 227 -32.70 -3.22 14.04
C VAL A 227 -34.01 -2.78 13.43
N THR A 228 -34.99 -2.50 14.27
CA THR A 228 -36.19 -1.72 13.91
C THR A 228 -36.23 -0.46 14.77
N GLN A 229 -36.03 0.69 14.14
CA GLN A 229 -36.04 2.00 14.78
C GLN A 229 -37.27 2.79 14.37
N LYS A 230 -38.06 3.23 15.35
CA LYS A 230 -39.21 4.12 15.16
C LYS A 230 -38.94 5.45 15.84
N ILE A 231 -38.75 6.50 15.05
CA ILE A 231 -38.38 7.82 15.54
C ILE A 231 -39.46 8.85 15.20
N SER A 232 -39.93 9.61 16.18
CA SER A 232 -40.79 10.77 16.01
C SER A 232 -40.01 12.04 16.29
N ILE A 233 -40.03 12.96 15.34
CA ILE A 233 -39.36 14.26 15.42
C ILE A 233 -40.37 15.39 15.29
N GLN A 234 -40.09 16.51 15.93
CA GLN A 234 -40.84 17.76 15.77
C GLN A 234 -39.91 18.82 15.18
N THR A 235 -40.23 19.36 14.01
CA THR A 235 -39.41 20.39 13.36
C THR A 235 -39.98 21.80 13.56
N LEU A 236 -39.09 22.79 13.67
CA LEU A 236 -39.48 24.20 13.78
C LEU A 236 -39.65 24.89 12.42
N ASP A 237 -38.89 24.47 11.40
CA ASP A 237 -38.88 25.05 10.05
C ASP A 237 -38.96 23.99 8.94
N MET A 238 -39.13 24.45 7.70
CA MET A 238 -39.19 23.59 6.51
C MET A 238 -37.79 23.34 5.92
N TYR A 239 -37.59 22.13 5.36
CA TYR A 239 -36.41 21.70 4.60
C TYR A 239 -35.09 21.58 5.39
N THR A 240 -35.16 21.28 6.69
CA THR A 240 -33.99 20.94 7.51
C THR A 240 -33.44 19.56 7.15
N ARG A 241 -32.11 19.46 6.92
CA ARG A 241 -31.40 18.17 6.82
C ARG A 241 -31.16 17.64 8.23
N ILE A 242 -31.77 16.51 8.56
CA ILE A 242 -31.70 15.91 9.89
C ILE A 242 -30.86 14.64 9.82
N TYR A 243 -29.84 14.56 10.66
CA TYR A 243 -29.03 13.36 10.84
C TYR A 243 -29.70 12.48 11.89
N LEU A 244 -30.06 11.25 11.50
CA LEU A 244 -30.68 10.29 12.40
C LEU A 244 -29.61 9.33 12.92
N PRO A 245 -29.59 9.03 14.23
CA PRO A 245 -28.58 8.16 14.82
C PRO A 245 -28.76 6.72 14.34
N MET A 246 -27.65 6.07 13.97
CA MET A 246 -27.58 4.63 13.76
C MET A 246 -26.84 3.95 14.92
N LEU A 247 -27.23 2.71 15.24
CA LEU A 247 -26.69 1.99 16.41
C LEU A 247 -25.17 1.75 16.34
N CYS A 248 -24.62 1.59 15.13
CA CYS A 248 -23.21 1.29 14.86
C CYS A 248 -22.38 2.54 14.53
N ASP A 249 -22.88 3.77 14.72
CA ASP A 249 -22.15 5.02 14.39
C ASP A 249 -20.79 5.17 15.11
N LEU A 250 -20.58 4.41 16.20
CA LEU A 250 -19.33 4.40 16.97
C LEU A 250 -18.37 3.28 16.55
N TRP A 251 -18.74 2.44 15.59
CA TRP A 251 -17.94 1.30 15.15
C TRP A 251 -17.04 1.69 13.98
N ASP A 252 -15.92 0.99 13.82
CA ASP A 252 -15.10 1.13 12.62
C ASP A 252 -15.87 0.55 11.42
N LYS A 253 -15.98 1.32 10.33
CA LYS A 253 -16.67 0.89 9.11
C LYS A 253 -16.04 -0.36 8.47
N SER A 254 -14.79 -0.68 8.81
CA SER A 254 -14.11 -1.89 8.36
C SER A 254 -14.52 -3.17 9.10
N ASP A 255 -15.33 -3.06 10.16
CA ASP A 255 -15.73 -4.20 11.01
C ASP A 255 -17.15 -4.74 10.73
N TYR A 256 -17.97 -4.01 9.97
CA TYR A 256 -19.35 -4.40 9.68
C TYR A 256 -19.84 -3.93 8.31
N LYS A 257 -20.92 -4.55 7.83
CA LYS A 257 -21.75 -4.06 6.72
C LYS A 257 -23.19 -3.85 7.19
N ILE A 258 -23.91 -2.97 6.51
CA ILE A 258 -25.35 -2.79 6.74
C ILE A 258 -26.09 -3.39 5.54
N GLU A 259 -27.04 -4.27 5.84
CA GLU A 259 -27.87 -4.96 4.86
C GLU A 259 -29.36 -4.68 5.11
N ASP A 260 -30.20 -4.99 4.12
CA ASP A 260 -31.66 -4.95 4.22
C ASP A 260 -32.24 -3.61 4.73
N ILE A 261 -31.70 -2.49 4.23
CA ILE A 261 -32.15 -1.15 4.63
C ILE A 261 -33.54 -0.86 4.04
N GLU A 262 -34.55 -0.76 4.91
CA GLU A 262 -35.90 -0.31 4.57
C GLU A 262 -36.19 1.04 5.25
N LEU A 263 -36.58 2.03 4.44
CA LEU A 263 -36.93 3.38 4.90
C LEU A 263 -38.42 3.62 4.67
N SER A 264 -39.14 4.11 5.69
CA SER A 264 -40.60 4.31 5.61
C SER A 264 -41.04 5.50 4.75
N ASP A 265 -40.13 6.42 4.43
CA ASP A 265 -40.44 7.69 3.75
C ASP A 265 -39.41 7.98 2.64
N ALA A 266 -39.88 8.52 1.52
CA ALA A 266 -39.05 8.88 0.36
C ALA A 266 -38.12 10.08 0.62
N ASP A 267 -38.44 10.89 1.63
CA ASP A 267 -37.60 11.99 2.10
C ASP A 267 -36.46 11.52 3.03
N MET A 268 -36.27 10.21 3.20
CA MET A 268 -35.12 9.64 3.86
C MET A 268 -34.09 9.15 2.84
N LYS A 269 -32.81 9.39 3.13
CA LYS A 269 -31.69 8.91 2.32
C LYS A 269 -30.63 8.30 3.22
N TYR A 270 -30.18 7.11 2.84
CA TYR A 270 -29.01 6.48 3.39
C TYR A 270 -27.89 6.47 2.34
N ASN A 271 -26.70 6.91 2.73
CA ASN A 271 -25.49 6.77 1.95
C ASN A 271 -24.38 6.28 2.89
N GLU A 272 -23.65 5.26 2.45
CA GLU A 272 -22.52 4.65 3.17
C GLU A 272 -21.44 5.69 3.58
N TYR A 273 -21.31 6.78 2.81
CA TYR A 273 -20.40 7.90 3.10
C TYR A 273 -21.02 9.01 3.96
N ASP A 274 -22.33 9.25 3.82
CA ASP A 274 -23.00 10.48 4.25
C ASP A 274 -23.99 10.27 5.43
N SER A 275 -24.00 9.06 6.01
CA SER A 275 -24.87 8.62 7.13
C SER A 275 -26.37 8.68 6.82
N LEU A 276 -27.23 8.25 7.76
CA LEU A 276 -28.68 8.25 7.59
C LEU A 276 -29.26 9.67 7.77
N THR A 277 -29.97 10.16 6.75
CA THR A 277 -30.52 11.52 6.72
C THR A 277 -32.01 11.53 6.40
N ALA A 278 -32.74 12.49 6.97
CA ALA A 278 -34.14 12.77 6.68
C ALA A 278 -34.35 14.26 6.35
N TYR A 279 -35.26 14.54 5.41
CA TYR A 279 -35.60 15.91 5.00
C TYR A 279 -37.05 16.24 5.39
N ALA A 280 -37.23 17.16 6.34
CA ALA A 280 -38.57 17.54 6.80
C ALA A 280 -39.14 18.68 5.94
N ARG A 281 -39.93 18.37 4.90
CA ARG A 281 -40.48 19.38 3.97
C ARG A 281 -41.63 20.22 4.53
N LYS A 282 -42.15 19.88 5.71
CA LYS A 282 -43.21 20.61 6.41
C LYS A 282 -42.83 20.82 7.87
N LYS A 283 -43.25 21.94 8.45
CA LYS A 283 -43.23 22.14 9.90
C LYS A 283 -44.26 21.21 10.55
N GLY A 284 -43.87 20.51 11.62
CA GLY A 284 -44.78 19.63 12.35
C GLY A 284 -44.10 18.40 12.93
N GLU A 285 -44.90 17.46 13.40
CA GLU A 285 -44.42 16.16 13.86
C GLU A 285 -44.34 15.18 12.69
N HIS A 286 -43.21 14.48 12.59
CA HIS A 286 -42.94 13.48 11.56
C HIS A 286 -42.50 12.19 12.24
N SER A 287 -43.02 11.05 11.76
CA SER A 287 -42.65 9.73 12.27
C SER A 287 -42.02 8.89 11.17
N TYR A 288 -40.84 8.36 11.46
CA TYR A 288 -40.08 7.51 10.56
C TYR A 288 -39.88 6.12 11.16
N THR A 289 -39.95 5.10 10.31
CA THR A 289 -39.56 3.73 10.65
C THR A 289 -38.39 3.33 9.75
N ILE A 290 -37.32 2.86 10.36
CA ILE A 290 -36.10 2.40 9.69
C ILE A 290 -35.88 0.95 10.11
N ARG A 291 -35.63 0.08 9.15
CA ARG A 291 -35.17 -1.29 9.41
C ARG A 291 -33.86 -1.53 8.70
N TYR A 292 -32.95 -2.22 9.37
CA TYR A 292 -31.66 -2.58 8.81
C TYR A 292 -31.05 -3.71 9.62
N THR A 293 -30.17 -4.48 8.98
CA THR A 293 -29.37 -5.52 9.62
C THR A 293 -27.92 -5.05 9.66
N ILE A 294 -27.33 -4.97 10.85
CA ILE A 294 -25.89 -4.81 10.99
C ILE A 294 -25.28 -6.21 10.99
N HIS A 295 -24.42 -6.48 10.01
CA HIS A 295 -23.69 -7.74 9.91
C HIS A 295 -22.21 -7.49 10.20
N PRO A 296 -21.72 -7.85 11.40
CA PRO A 296 -20.28 -7.83 11.69
C PRO A 296 -19.53 -8.80 10.76
N TYR A 297 -18.45 -8.35 10.11
CA TYR A 297 -17.61 -9.22 9.28
C TYR A 297 -16.94 -10.33 10.11
N ARG A 298 -16.74 -10.07 11.41
CA ARG A 298 -16.17 -11.01 12.37
C ARG A 298 -17.10 -11.14 13.56
N LEU A 299 -17.11 -12.33 14.15
CA LEU A 299 -17.76 -12.50 15.44
C LEU A 299 -17.07 -11.61 16.48
N LEU A 300 -17.81 -10.66 17.04
CA LEU A 300 -17.37 -9.79 18.11
C LEU A 300 -17.14 -10.67 19.34
N LYS A 301 -15.98 -10.54 20.00
CA LYS A 301 -15.58 -11.44 21.09
C LYS A 301 -15.65 -10.80 22.48
N ASP A 302 -15.44 -9.49 22.56
CA ASP A 302 -15.25 -8.80 23.83
C ASP A 302 -16.51 -8.05 24.25
N SER A 303 -16.93 -7.06 23.46
CA SER A 303 -18.16 -6.29 23.67
C SER A 303 -18.57 -5.59 22.38
N PHE A 304 -19.79 -5.08 22.34
CA PHE A 304 -20.22 -4.14 21.32
C PHE A 304 -20.97 -2.97 21.93
N THR A 305 -20.90 -1.82 21.26
CA THR A 305 -21.37 -0.55 21.80
C THR A 305 -22.48 0.00 20.92
N LEU A 306 -23.66 0.20 21.49
CA LEU A 306 -24.84 0.72 20.83
C LEU A 306 -24.95 2.23 21.05
N ASN A 307 -24.90 2.99 19.97
CA ASN A 307 -25.15 4.44 19.99
C ASN A 307 -26.65 4.72 19.96
N LEU A 308 -27.22 5.12 21.10
CA LEU A 308 -28.65 5.42 21.20
C LEU A 308 -28.96 6.91 20.95
N PHE A 309 -28.02 7.78 21.29
CA PHE A 309 -28.06 9.21 20.98
C PHE A 309 -26.64 9.77 20.86
N LYS A 310 -26.33 10.35 19.70
CA LYS A 310 -25.04 11.01 19.45
C LYS A 310 -25.10 12.44 19.97
N GLN A 311 -23.98 12.87 20.55
CA GLN A 311 -23.76 14.26 20.92
C GLN A 311 -24.08 15.21 19.73
N SER A 312 -25.02 16.12 19.93
CA SER A 312 -25.50 17.08 18.93
C SER A 312 -25.88 18.39 19.59
N GLU A 313 -25.52 19.52 18.96
CA GLU A 313 -25.92 20.86 19.40
C GLU A 313 -27.27 21.30 18.79
N ASP A 314 -27.72 20.59 17.75
CA ASP A 314 -28.91 20.95 16.98
C ASP A 314 -30.20 20.28 17.47
N THR A 315 -30.11 19.36 18.44
CA THR A 315 -31.29 18.62 18.91
C THR A 315 -31.14 18.07 20.32
N LYS A 316 -32.28 17.70 20.90
CA LYS A 316 -32.41 16.96 22.16
C LYS A 316 -33.35 15.77 21.99
N LEU A 317 -33.25 14.81 22.91
CA LEU A 317 -34.04 13.58 22.91
C LEU A 317 -34.91 13.50 24.16
N GLU A 318 -36.23 13.60 23.98
CA GLU A 318 -37.17 13.62 25.12
C GLU A 318 -37.43 12.22 25.68
N ASN A 319 -37.75 11.26 24.81
CA ASN A 319 -38.08 9.89 25.21
C ASN A 319 -37.38 8.86 24.35
N MET A 320 -36.73 7.88 24.98
CA MET A 320 -36.12 6.76 24.30
C MET A 320 -36.46 5.44 24.99
N THR A 321 -36.65 4.40 24.18
CA THR A 321 -36.83 3.03 24.65
C THR A 321 -36.02 2.08 23.78
N LEU A 322 -35.10 1.34 24.38
CA LEU A 322 -34.37 0.24 23.77
C LEU A 322 -34.95 -1.08 24.28
N ARG A 323 -35.24 -1.99 23.36
CA ARG A 323 -35.49 -3.41 23.62
C ARG A 323 -34.41 -4.20 22.89
N LEU A 324 -33.52 -4.80 23.65
CA LEU A 324 -32.42 -5.61 23.12
C LEU A 324 -32.68 -7.08 23.45
N HIS A 325 -32.96 -7.87 22.43
CA HIS A 325 -33.11 -9.31 22.50
C HIS A 325 -31.79 -9.99 22.17
N MET A 326 -31.25 -10.75 23.13
CA MET A 326 -30.00 -11.49 23.01
C MET A 326 -30.27 -13.01 22.99
N PRO A 327 -29.32 -13.86 22.56
CA PRO A 327 -29.45 -15.31 22.66
C PRO A 327 -29.22 -15.84 24.10
N TYR A 328 -28.72 -15.00 25.00
CA TYR A 328 -28.49 -15.27 26.43
C TYR A 328 -28.89 -14.04 27.26
N ALA A 329 -28.81 -14.13 28.58
CA ALA A 329 -29.05 -13.00 29.48
C ALA A 329 -27.77 -12.13 29.57
N PRO A 330 -27.71 -10.93 28.94
CA PRO A 330 -26.48 -10.18 28.88
C PRO A 330 -26.29 -9.30 30.13
N ALA A 331 -25.04 -9.05 30.50
CA ALA A 331 -24.69 -7.86 31.27
C ALA A 331 -24.72 -6.63 30.34
N TYR A 332 -24.88 -5.42 30.91
CA TYR A 332 -24.77 -4.19 30.15
C TYR A 332 -24.23 -3.06 31.01
N ALA A 333 -23.55 -2.11 30.37
CA ALA A 333 -23.13 -0.85 30.97
C ALA A 333 -23.73 0.31 30.17
N VAL A 334 -24.20 1.34 30.86
CA VAL A 334 -24.77 2.54 30.24
C VAL A 334 -23.91 3.74 30.58
N ARG A 335 -23.65 4.58 29.58
CA ARG A 335 -22.99 5.87 29.76
C ARG A 335 -23.87 6.97 29.17
N THR A 336 -24.20 7.93 30.01
CA THR A 336 -25.03 9.10 29.68
C THR A 336 -24.41 10.37 30.24
N GLY A 337 -24.30 11.41 29.42
CA GLY A 337 -23.74 12.72 29.82
C GLY A 337 -22.83 13.35 28.76
N ARG A 338 -22.25 14.51 29.10
CA ARG A 338 -21.12 15.12 28.39
C ARG A 338 -19.83 14.37 28.73
N ASP A 339 -18.84 14.40 27.84
CA ASP A 339 -17.59 13.65 27.93
C ASP A 339 -17.05 13.46 29.37
N ASN A 340 -16.78 12.20 29.73
CA ASN A 340 -16.32 11.71 31.03
C ASN A 340 -17.28 11.87 32.24
N ASP A 341 -18.41 12.56 32.09
CA ASP A 341 -19.45 12.61 33.10
C ASP A 341 -20.40 11.40 32.98
N VAL A 342 -20.72 10.76 34.10
CA VAL A 342 -21.63 9.61 34.17
C VAL A 342 -22.83 10.00 35.01
N GLN A 343 -23.89 10.43 34.36
CA GLN A 343 -25.14 10.78 35.05
C GLN A 343 -26.09 9.58 35.08
N GLN A 344 -26.20 8.91 36.23
CA GLN A 344 -27.00 7.67 36.37
C GLN A 344 -28.51 7.89 36.54
N ASP A 345 -28.99 9.11 36.77
CA ASP A 345 -30.38 9.36 37.20
C ASP A 345 -31.39 9.59 36.04
N ASN A 346 -30.93 9.59 34.79
CA ASN A 346 -31.74 9.99 33.62
C ASN A 346 -32.33 8.81 32.83
N TRP A 347 -32.10 7.56 33.28
CA TRP A 347 -32.60 6.35 32.65
C TRP A 347 -32.87 5.24 33.68
N THR A 348 -33.66 4.25 33.32
CA THR A 348 -33.73 2.99 34.05
C THR A 348 -33.71 1.80 33.09
N GLY A 349 -33.20 0.66 33.56
CA GLY A 349 -33.08 -0.55 32.78
C GLY A 349 -33.49 -1.79 33.58
N LYS A 350 -34.03 -2.79 32.89
CA LYS A 350 -34.38 -4.09 33.46
C LYS A 350 -33.97 -5.20 32.51
N VAL A 351 -33.43 -6.28 33.07
CA VAL A 351 -33.21 -7.56 32.36
C VAL A 351 -34.37 -8.50 32.69
N ASP A 352 -35.00 -9.05 31.67
CA ASP A 352 -36.02 -10.10 31.78
C ASP A 352 -35.65 -11.27 30.87
N GLY A 353 -35.07 -12.32 31.46
CA GLY A 353 -34.49 -13.44 30.72
C GLY A 353 -33.42 -12.96 29.74
N THR A 354 -33.68 -13.07 28.45
CA THR A 354 -32.77 -12.68 27.37
C THR A 354 -33.02 -11.28 26.80
N THR A 355 -33.97 -10.53 27.36
CA THR A 355 -34.33 -9.21 26.88
C THR A 355 -33.89 -8.12 27.87
N VAL A 356 -33.14 -7.14 27.38
CA VAL A 356 -32.81 -5.91 28.11
C VAL A 356 -33.74 -4.81 27.64
N THR A 357 -34.46 -4.19 28.57
CA THR A 357 -35.27 -3.00 28.28
C THR A 357 -34.70 -1.79 29.01
N ILE A 358 -34.35 -0.74 28.26
CA ILE A 358 -33.84 0.53 28.80
C ILE A 358 -34.78 1.66 28.36
N HIS A 359 -35.14 2.56 29.27
CA HIS A 359 -35.89 3.76 28.95
C HIS A 359 -35.37 4.99 29.68
N THR A 360 -35.51 6.16 29.05
CA THR A 360 -35.19 7.45 29.68
C THR A 360 -36.24 7.82 30.73
N THR A 361 -35.81 8.39 31.85
CA THR A 361 -36.68 9.00 32.89
C THR A 361 -36.72 10.52 32.77
N LYS A 362 -35.67 11.12 32.21
CA LYS A 362 -35.56 12.55 31.88
C LYS A 362 -35.10 12.70 30.42
N GLU A 363 -35.31 13.89 29.85
CA GLU A 363 -34.79 14.19 28.52
C GLU A 363 -33.25 14.18 28.52
N ILE A 364 -32.68 13.70 27.42
CA ILE A 364 -31.25 13.76 27.13
C ILE A 364 -30.99 15.07 26.40
N ARG A 365 -30.09 15.89 26.96
CA ARG A 365 -29.89 17.26 26.52
C ARG A 365 -29.06 17.33 25.24
N ALA A 366 -29.07 18.50 24.62
CA ALA A 366 -28.09 18.83 23.60
C ALA A 366 -26.67 18.74 24.19
N ALA A 367 -25.73 18.28 23.38
CA ALA A 367 -24.36 17.96 23.75
C ALA A 367 -24.17 16.78 24.74
N GLU A 368 -25.20 16.01 25.09
CA GLU A 368 -25.04 14.73 25.82
C GLU A 368 -24.98 13.54 24.84
N SER A 369 -24.34 12.45 25.26
CA SER A 369 -24.38 11.16 24.56
C SER A 369 -25.18 10.14 25.36
N PHE A 370 -25.81 9.18 24.68
CA PHE A 370 -26.42 8.00 25.30
C PHE A 370 -25.88 6.75 24.61
N VAL A 371 -25.04 6.01 25.33
CA VAL A 371 -24.34 4.83 24.82
C VAL A 371 -24.57 3.64 25.73
N VAL A 372 -24.82 2.46 25.14
CA VAL A 372 -24.95 1.19 25.87
C VAL A 372 -23.88 0.21 25.38
N THR A 373 -23.06 -0.31 26.29
CA THR A 373 -22.05 -1.33 25.98
C THR A 373 -22.49 -2.68 26.51
N VAL A 374 -22.42 -3.71 25.66
CA VAL A 374 -22.86 -5.07 25.96
C VAL A 374 -21.66 -6.00 25.81
N PRO A 375 -21.14 -6.61 26.90
CA PRO A 375 -20.12 -7.65 26.83
C PRO A 375 -20.62 -8.86 26.05
N VAL A 376 -19.73 -9.50 25.30
CA VAL A 376 -20.07 -10.65 24.45
C VAL A 376 -19.59 -11.97 25.06
N GLU A 377 -20.52 -12.91 25.25
CA GLU A 377 -20.19 -14.30 25.54
C GLU A 377 -20.01 -15.11 24.24
N SER A 378 -18.76 -15.18 23.76
CA SER A 378 -18.41 -15.81 22.47
C SER A 378 -18.92 -17.26 22.28
N GLY A 379 -19.19 -18.01 23.35
CA GLY A 379 -19.70 -19.39 23.28
C GLY A 379 -21.12 -19.52 22.73
N TYR A 380 -21.91 -18.44 22.72
CA TYR A 380 -23.29 -18.43 22.22
C TYR A 380 -23.40 -18.09 20.74
N PHE A 381 -22.31 -17.66 20.10
CA PHE A 381 -22.31 -17.22 18.71
C PHE A 381 -21.53 -18.17 17.81
N LYS A 382 -22.16 -18.61 16.73
CA LYS A 382 -21.54 -19.46 15.72
C LYS A 382 -22.09 -19.12 14.35
N ARG A 383 -21.19 -18.90 13.38
CA ARG A 383 -21.55 -18.73 11.97
C ARG A 383 -21.20 -20.01 11.23
N ASP A 384 -22.16 -20.58 10.49
CA ASP A 384 -21.94 -21.75 9.64
C ASP A 384 -21.23 -21.28 8.35
N SER A 385 -19.98 -20.85 8.48
CA SER A 385 -19.14 -20.37 7.38
C SER A 385 -18.10 -21.41 6.98
N GLY A 386 -17.69 -21.37 5.71
CA GLY A 386 -16.64 -22.16 5.11
C GLY A 386 -17.10 -23.16 4.04
N GLY A 387 -18.35 -23.11 3.59
CA GLY A 387 -18.87 -24.02 2.57
C GLY A 387 -18.17 -23.82 1.22
N LEU A 388 -18.04 -22.57 0.80
CA LEU A 388 -17.36 -22.19 -0.42
C LEU A 388 -15.86 -22.45 -0.32
N ILE A 389 -15.22 -22.10 0.80
CA ILE A 389 -13.80 -22.40 1.03
C ILE A 389 -13.51 -23.91 0.99
N LYS A 390 -14.36 -24.75 1.61
CA LYS A 390 -14.22 -26.22 1.57
C LYS A 390 -14.32 -26.77 0.14
N LEU A 391 -15.27 -26.26 -0.65
CA LEU A 391 -15.40 -26.60 -2.06
C LEU A 391 -14.15 -26.18 -2.84
N GLY A 392 -13.65 -24.97 -2.60
CA GLY A 392 -12.39 -24.47 -3.17
C GLY A 392 -11.20 -25.37 -2.83
N GLY A 393 -11.12 -25.83 -1.58
CA GLY A 393 -10.11 -26.79 -1.13
C GLY A 393 -10.17 -28.13 -1.86
N LEU A 394 -11.37 -28.68 -2.07
CA LEU A 394 -11.59 -29.92 -2.82
C LEU A 394 -11.15 -29.79 -4.29
N LEU A 395 -11.49 -28.67 -4.93
CA LEU A 395 -11.08 -28.37 -6.31
C LEU A 395 -9.56 -28.25 -6.42
N CYS A 396 -8.91 -27.59 -5.45
CA CYS A 396 -7.45 -27.51 -5.39
C CYS A 396 -6.81 -28.90 -5.22
N ALA A 397 -7.36 -29.74 -4.35
CA ALA A 397 -6.87 -31.12 -4.17
C ALA A 397 -7.00 -31.95 -5.46
N GLY A 398 -8.13 -31.83 -6.17
CA GLY A 398 -8.32 -32.48 -7.47
C GLY A 398 -7.30 -32.02 -8.52
N PHE A 399 -7.02 -30.71 -8.58
CA PHE A 399 -5.99 -30.15 -9.46
C PHE A 399 -4.59 -30.67 -9.13
N MET A 400 -4.23 -30.76 -7.84
CA MET A 400 -2.95 -31.33 -7.40
C MET A 400 -2.84 -32.82 -7.77
N GLY A 401 -3.92 -33.59 -7.59
CA GLY A 401 -3.99 -34.99 -8.01
C GLY A 401 -3.77 -35.16 -9.52
N LEU A 402 -4.38 -34.29 -10.33
CA LEU A 402 -4.18 -34.28 -11.79
C LEU A 402 -2.71 -33.98 -12.15
N LEU A 403 -2.09 -32.97 -11.53
CA LEU A 403 -0.68 -32.65 -11.77
C LEU A 403 0.25 -33.81 -11.39
N ALA A 404 0.00 -34.45 -10.26
CA ALA A 404 0.76 -35.63 -9.82
C ALA A 404 0.60 -36.80 -10.81
N PHE A 405 -0.62 -37.07 -11.27
CA PHE A 405 -0.90 -38.11 -12.28
C PHE A 405 -0.21 -37.84 -13.61
N LEU A 406 -0.27 -36.59 -14.10
CA LEU A 406 0.43 -36.19 -15.33
C LEU A 406 1.95 -36.38 -15.19
N ARG A 407 2.53 -35.90 -14.08
CA ARG A 407 3.98 -35.93 -13.86
C ARG A 407 4.52 -37.35 -13.65
N PHE A 408 3.91 -38.12 -12.73
CA PHE A 408 4.46 -39.40 -12.27
C PHE A 408 3.84 -40.61 -12.98
N GLY A 409 2.64 -40.47 -13.53
CA GLY A 409 1.98 -41.51 -14.32
C GLY A 409 2.33 -41.40 -15.80
N ILE A 410 1.86 -40.34 -16.47
CA ILE A 410 1.90 -40.23 -17.94
C ILE A 410 3.30 -39.84 -18.45
N PHE A 411 3.93 -38.81 -17.87
CA PHE A 411 5.21 -38.26 -18.33
C PHE A 411 6.42 -38.79 -17.57
N ARG A 412 6.34 -40.02 -17.04
CA ARG A 412 7.47 -40.71 -16.42
C ARG A 412 8.59 -40.93 -17.44
N LYS A 413 9.85 -40.76 -17.01
CA LYS A 413 11.04 -41.08 -17.83
C LYS A 413 11.00 -42.56 -18.24
N LYS A 414 10.94 -42.84 -19.55
CA LYS A 414 11.04 -44.20 -20.08
C LYS A 414 12.52 -44.59 -20.22
N GLN A 415 12.82 -45.87 -20.00
CA GLN A 415 14.14 -46.43 -20.30
C GLN A 415 14.32 -46.50 -21.83
N LEU A 416 15.47 -46.06 -22.32
CA LEU A 416 15.85 -46.14 -23.73
C LEU A 416 16.59 -47.45 -23.98
N ILE A 417 16.39 -48.06 -25.15
CA ILE A 417 17.21 -49.17 -25.62
C ILE A 417 18.48 -48.56 -26.24
N ILE A 418 19.65 -48.94 -25.73
CA ILE A 418 20.94 -48.35 -26.09
C ILE A 418 21.72 -49.35 -26.97
N PRO A 419 21.89 -49.11 -28.28
CA PRO A 419 22.73 -49.93 -29.15
C PRO A 419 24.23 -49.63 -28.95
N VAL A 420 25.12 -50.58 -29.19
CA VAL A 420 26.58 -50.32 -29.17
C VAL A 420 27.00 -49.65 -30.48
N ASN A 421 27.61 -48.46 -30.40
CA ASN A 421 28.13 -47.73 -31.56
C ASN A 421 29.63 -47.42 -31.35
N PHE A 422 30.45 -47.68 -32.37
CA PHE A 422 31.90 -47.42 -32.34
C PHE A 422 32.27 -46.01 -32.84
N TYR A 423 31.34 -45.33 -33.52
CA TYR A 423 31.54 -44.01 -34.11
C TYR A 423 30.37 -43.09 -33.74
N PRO A 424 30.56 -41.76 -33.74
CA PRO A 424 29.46 -40.82 -33.57
C PRO A 424 28.41 -40.99 -34.69
N PRO A 425 27.15 -40.58 -34.46
CA PRO A 425 26.11 -40.64 -35.49
C PRO A 425 26.54 -39.95 -36.79
N LYS A 426 26.31 -40.60 -37.94
CA LYS A 426 26.71 -40.05 -39.24
C LYS A 426 26.04 -38.70 -39.50
N GLY A 427 26.83 -37.70 -39.91
CA GLY A 427 26.35 -36.37 -40.26
C GLY A 427 26.01 -35.47 -39.06
N MET A 428 26.37 -35.87 -37.84
CA MET A 428 26.21 -35.06 -36.64
C MET A 428 27.58 -34.58 -36.16
N ASN A 429 27.73 -33.28 -35.98
CA ASN A 429 28.96 -32.70 -35.45
C ASN A 429 28.94 -32.66 -33.90
N PRO A 430 30.05 -32.36 -33.20
CA PRO A 430 30.08 -32.42 -31.73
C PRO A 430 29.17 -31.37 -31.06
N ALA A 431 28.98 -30.19 -31.65
CA ALA A 431 28.10 -29.18 -31.08
C ALA A 431 26.63 -29.65 -31.03
N GLU A 432 26.18 -30.33 -32.10
CA GLU A 432 24.87 -30.98 -32.14
C GLU A 432 24.76 -32.15 -31.17
N ALA A 433 25.82 -32.96 -31.05
CA ALA A 433 25.87 -34.10 -30.14
C ALA A 433 25.74 -33.68 -28.67
N GLY A 434 26.46 -32.62 -28.27
CA GLY A 434 26.35 -32.01 -26.94
C GLY A 434 24.92 -31.56 -26.66
N TYR A 435 24.36 -30.75 -27.57
CA TYR A 435 22.99 -30.26 -27.42
C TYR A 435 21.92 -31.37 -27.35
N VAL A 436 22.07 -32.48 -28.09
CA VAL A 436 21.13 -33.61 -28.04
C VAL A 436 21.18 -34.33 -26.69
N ILE A 437 22.38 -34.47 -26.11
CA ILE A 437 22.64 -35.20 -24.86
C ILE A 437 21.94 -34.53 -23.68
N ASP A 438 22.19 -33.26 -23.43
CA ASP A 438 21.74 -32.58 -22.21
C ASP A 438 20.63 -31.53 -22.47
N ASN A 439 20.33 -31.24 -23.74
CA ASN A 439 19.36 -30.24 -24.16
C ASN A 439 19.76 -28.81 -23.69
N ASP A 440 21.06 -28.58 -23.59
CA ASP A 440 21.69 -27.30 -23.32
C ASP A 440 22.89 -27.13 -24.25
N LEU A 441 23.00 -26.00 -24.94
CA LEU A 441 24.10 -25.80 -25.88
C LEU A 441 25.15 -24.96 -25.17
N SER A 442 26.16 -25.60 -24.57
CA SER A 442 27.20 -24.92 -23.82
C SER A 442 28.21 -24.22 -24.75
N VAL A 443 29.05 -23.37 -24.18
CA VAL A 443 30.17 -22.76 -24.93
C VAL A 443 31.19 -23.85 -25.33
N THR A 444 31.39 -24.84 -24.47
CA THR A 444 32.27 -25.99 -24.72
C THR A 444 31.82 -26.81 -25.93
N ASP A 445 30.52 -26.99 -26.12
CA ASP A 445 30.00 -27.71 -27.29
C ASP A 445 30.34 -27.00 -28.60
N MET A 446 30.34 -25.66 -28.57
CA MET A 446 30.70 -24.83 -29.72
C MET A 446 32.22 -24.81 -29.95
N THR A 447 33.04 -24.73 -28.89
CA THR A 447 34.51 -24.71 -29.03
C THR A 447 35.07 -26.08 -29.42
N ALA A 448 34.38 -27.18 -29.13
CA ALA A 448 34.73 -28.51 -29.63
C ALA A 448 34.74 -28.59 -31.17
N LEU A 449 34.05 -27.68 -31.87
CA LEU A 449 34.12 -27.58 -33.33
C LEU A 449 35.53 -27.26 -33.84
N LEU A 450 36.39 -26.61 -33.04
CA LEU A 450 37.77 -26.31 -33.43
C LEU A 450 38.57 -27.58 -33.72
N PHE A 451 38.49 -28.56 -32.82
CA PHE A 451 39.15 -29.85 -32.99
C PHE A 451 38.48 -30.67 -34.08
N TYR A 452 37.15 -30.56 -34.25
CA TYR A 452 36.44 -31.18 -35.36
C TYR A 452 36.84 -30.61 -36.73
N TRP A 453 37.06 -29.30 -36.83
CA TRP A 453 37.53 -28.65 -38.05
C TRP A 453 38.99 -28.99 -38.37
N ALA A 454 39.83 -29.13 -37.34
CA ALA A 454 41.20 -29.61 -37.50
C ALA A 454 41.23 -31.05 -38.03
N ASP A 455 40.40 -31.92 -37.44
CA ASP A 455 40.20 -33.31 -37.85
C ASP A 455 39.70 -33.45 -39.30
N LYS A 456 38.82 -32.56 -39.75
CA LYS A 456 38.35 -32.48 -41.15
C LYS A 456 39.33 -31.81 -42.11
N GLY A 457 40.47 -31.33 -41.62
CA GLY A 457 41.49 -30.65 -42.42
C GLY A 457 41.09 -29.25 -42.89
N TYR A 458 40.13 -28.60 -42.22
CA TYR A 458 39.70 -27.23 -42.54
C TYR A 458 40.66 -26.18 -41.97
N LEU A 459 41.30 -26.49 -40.84
CA LEU A 459 42.28 -25.62 -40.20
C LEU A 459 43.49 -26.41 -39.71
N LYS A 460 44.60 -25.70 -39.53
CA LYS A 460 45.77 -26.16 -38.79
C LYS A 460 45.94 -25.36 -37.50
N ILE A 461 46.43 -26.03 -36.47
CA ILE A 461 46.78 -25.40 -35.19
C ILE A 461 48.31 -25.30 -35.13
N ARG A 462 48.83 -24.07 -35.09
CA ARG A 462 50.27 -23.79 -35.00
C ARG A 462 50.62 -23.32 -33.61
N ASN A 463 51.59 -23.95 -32.96
CA ASN A 463 52.11 -23.55 -31.66
C ASN A 463 53.57 -23.05 -31.80
N ILE A 464 53.75 -21.74 -31.79
CA ILE A 464 55.04 -21.06 -31.98
C ILE A 464 55.27 -20.13 -30.77
N ASP A 465 56.44 -20.23 -30.13
CA ASP A 465 56.85 -19.40 -28.98
C ASP A 465 55.84 -19.38 -27.80
N SER A 466 55.24 -20.53 -27.48
CA SER A 466 54.20 -20.67 -26.44
C SER A 466 52.91 -19.90 -26.72
N SER A 467 52.67 -19.51 -27.98
CA SER A 467 51.42 -18.91 -28.45
C SER A 467 50.83 -19.77 -29.57
N TYR A 468 49.54 -20.08 -29.48
CA TYR A 468 48.86 -20.84 -30.51
C TYR A 468 48.09 -19.92 -31.47
N SER A 469 48.08 -20.29 -32.74
CA SER A 469 47.33 -19.63 -33.79
C SER A 469 46.64 -20.65 -34.68
N PHE A 470 45.51 -20.27 -35.24
CA PHE A 470 44.73 -21.10 -36.16
C PHE A 470 44.98 -20.61 -37.58
N GLU A 471 45.39 -21.50 -38.47
CA GLU A 471 45.57 -21.23 -39.89
C GLU A 471 44.45 -21.89 -40.70
N LYS A 472 43.77 -21.10 -41.53
CA LYS A 472 42.74 -21.59 -42.45
C LYS A 472 43.38 -22.33 -43.63
N ILE A 473 43.01 -23.59 -43.82
CA ILE A 473 43.44 -24.41 -44.96
C ILE A 473 42.38 -24.38 -46.06
N GLN A 474 41.13 -24.68 -45.70
CA GLN A 474 39.98 -24.66 -46.59
C GLN A 474 38.69 -24.33 -45.83
N ALA A 475 37.64 -23.91 -46.53
CA ALA A 475 36.34 -23.71 -45.91
C ALA A 475 35.65 -25.06 -45.64
N PRO A 476 34.75 -25.15 -44.64
CA PRO A 476 33.91 -26.32 -44.45
C PRO A 476 33.11 -26.68 -45.71
N ASP A 477 32.86 -27.96 -45.93
CA ASP A 477 32.07 -28.43 -47.08
C ASP A 477 30.66 -27.80 -47.09
N SER A 478 30.11 -27.61 -48.29
CA SER A 478 28.74 -27.22 -48.56
C SER A 478 27.67 -28.09 -47.89
N SER A 479 28.01 -29.34 -47.55
CA SER A 479 27.16 -30.27 -46.80
C SER A 479 27.10 -29.98 -45.29
N ALA A 480 28.01 -29.16 -44.75
CA ALA A 480 28.02 -28.76 -43.34
C ALA A 480 26.85 -27.83 -43.01
N PRO A 481 26.32 -27.84 -41.77
CA PRO A 481 25.28 -26.91 -41.35
C PRO A 481 25.69 -25.44 -41.53
N MET A 482 24.74 -24.58 -41.94
CA MET A 482 25.04 -23.15 -42.19
C MET A 482 25.66 -22.44 -40.99
N TYR A 483 25.22 -22.76 -39.77
CA TYR A 483 25.79 -22.14 -38.56
C TYR A 483 27.27 -22.49 -38.37
N GLU A 484 27.69 -23.69 -38.79
CA GLU A 484 29.07 -24.16 -38.71
C GLU A 484 29.94 -23.39 -39.71
N GLN A 485 29.46 -23.24 -40.95
CA GLN A 485 30.12 -22.46 -42.00
C GLN A 485 30.28 -20.99 -41.58
N HIS A 486 29.20 -20.36 -41.10
CA HIS A 486 29.22 -18.98 -40.66
C HIS A 486 30.15 -18.77 -39.46
N LEU A 487 30.13 -19.66 -38.46
CA LEU A 487 31.01 -19.53 -37.29
C LEU A 487 32.48 -19.63 -37.70
N PHE A 488 32.81 -20.59 -38.57
CA PHE A 488 34.16 -20.75 -39.11
C PHE A 488 34.62 -19.49 -39.87
N GLU A 489 33.80 -18.97 -40.78
CA GLU A 489 34.12 -17.77 -41.54
C GLU A 489 34.30 -16.52 -40.67
N ARG A 490 33.40 -16.31 -39.70
CA ARG A 490 33.47 -15.18 -38.78
C ARG A 490 34.71 -15.26 -37.88
N MET A 491 35.07 -16.45 -37.41
CA MET A 491 36.32 -16.65 -36.64
C MET A 491 37.55 -16.18 -37.44
N PHE A 492 37.67 -16.60 -38.70
CA PHE A 492 38.79 -16.22 -39.57
C PHE A 492 38.74 -14.78 -40.09
N ALA A 493 37.59 -14.12 -40.03
CA ALA A 493 37.44 -12.71 -40.40
C ALA A 493 38.11 -11.75 -39.39
N HIS A 494 38.29 -12.16 -38.12
CA HIS A 494 39.00 -11.37 -37.11
C HIS A 494 40.52 -11.40 -37.28
N GLY A 495 41.05 -12.39 -37.99
CA GLY A 495 42.47 -12.58 -38.23
C GLY A 495 43.01 -11.87 -39.47
N LYS A 496 44.28 -12.12 -39.80
CA LYS A 496 44.96 -11.56 -40.99
C LYS A 496 45.56 -12.68 -41.83
N LYS A 497 45.40 -12.60 -43.16
CA LYS A 497 45.92 -13.58 -44.14
C LYS A 497 45.52 -15.04 -43.83
N GLY A 498 44.32 -15.25 -43.28
CA GLY A 498 43.83 -16.59 -42.92
C GLY A 498 44.42 -17.15 -41.62
N ILE A 499 45.12 -16.34 -40.83
CA ILE A 499 45.65 -16.73 -39.51
C ILE A 499 44.96 -15.92 -38.42
N VAL A 500 44.52 -16.60 -37.36
CA VAL A 500 43.83 -16.03 -36.19
C VAL A 500 44.56 -16.41 -34.91
N SER A 501 44.82 -15.43 -34.04
CA SER A 501 45.35 -15.65 -32.70
C SER A 501 44.25 -15.55 -31.62
N LYS A 502 44.59 -15.94 -30.39
CA LYS A 502 43.73 -15.75 -29.21
C LYS A 502 43.38 -14.28 -28.99
N GLU A 503 44.34 -13.38 -29.21
CA GLU A 503 44.22 -11.93 -29.04
C GLU A 503 43.21 -11.33 -30.02
N ASP A 504 43.19 -11.81 -31.28
CA ASP A 504 42.25 -11.34 -32.32
C ASP A 504 40.79 -11.68 -31.99
N LEU A 505 40.57 -12.80 -31.28
CA LEU A 505 39.24 -13.28 -30.91
C LEU A 505 38.72 -12.65 -29.60
N LYS A 506 39.60 -12.01 -28.83
CA LYS A 506 39.29 -11.47 -27.50
C LYS A 506 38.19 -10.41 -27.57
N TYR A 507 37.12 -10.60 -26.79
CA TYR A 507 35.95 -9.70 -26.71
C TYR A 507 35.12 -9.58 -28.00
N THR A 508 35.38 -10.37 -29.04
CA THR A 508 34.64 -10.35 -30.31
C THR A 508 33.97 -11.69 -30.57
N PHE A 509 34.71 -12.80 -30.41
CA PHE A 509 34.28 -14.15 -30.77
C PHE A 509 33.09 -14.66 -29.96
N TYR A 510 32.88 -14.18 -28.73
CA TYR A 510 31.70 -14.55 -27.94
C TYR A 510 30.38 -14.13 -28.62
N MET A 511 30.38 -13.06 -29.41
CA MET A 511 29.21 -12.63 -30.20
C MET A 511 28.95 -13.60 -31.35
N ASP A 512 29.99 -14.05 -32.04
CA ASP A 512 29.89 -15.02 -33.13
C ASP A 512 29.37 -16.37 -32.62
N ILE A 513 29.88 -16.83 -31.48
CA ILE A 513 29.37 -18.03 -30.80
C ILE A 513 27.90 -17.84 -30.41
N ARG A 514 27.51 -16.70 -29.85
CA ARG A 514 26.10 -16.43 -29.50
C ARG A 514 25.19 -16.52 -30.72
N ASP A 515 25.61 -15.97 -31.84
CA ASP A 515 24.83 -15.96 -33.07
C ASP A 515 24.77 -17.37 -33.70
N ALA A 516 25.89 -18.11 -33.73
CA ALA A 516 25.93 -19.50 -34.17
C ALA A 516 25.07 -20.42 -33.28
N ARG A 517 25.07 -20.21 -31.96
CA ARG A 517 24.16 -20.92 -31.04
C ARG A 517 22.69 -20.68 -31.41
N LYS A 518 22.34 -19.44 -31.74
CA LYS A 518 20.97 -19.10 -32.18
C LYS A 518 20.60 -19.80 -33.48
N GLU A 519 21.51 -19.83 -34.45
CA GLU A 519 21.31 -20.52 -35.74
C GLU A 519 21.19 -22.05 -35.56
N LEU A 520 22.04 -22.67 -34.73
CA LEU A 520 21.92 -24.10 -34.37
C LEU A 520 20.56 -24.39 -33.73
N LEU A 521 20.14 -23.59 -32.74
CA LEU A 521 18.85 -23.76 -32.07
C LEU A 521 17.65 -23.59 -33.01
N GLN A 522 17.78 -22.83 -34.11
CA GLN A 522 16.75 -22.73 -35.16
C GLN A 522 16.65 -24.01 -35.99
N GLY A 523 17.78 -24.70 -36.22
CA GLY A 523 17.80 -26.01 -36.90
C GLY A 523 17.05 -27.10 -36.15
N PHE A 524 17.00 -27.03 -34.81
CA PHE A 524 16.25 -27.97 -33.95
C PHE A 524 14.83 -27.46 -33.61
N GLN A 525 14.11 -26.98 -34.61
CA GLN A 525 12.69 -26.60 -34.51
C GLN A 525 11.80 -27.49 -35.38
N GLY A 526 10.48 -27.36 -35.23
CA GLY A 526 9.52 -28.16 -35.99
C GLY A 526 9.68 -29.67 -35.76
N GLU A 527 9.89 -30.42 -36.85
CA GLU A 527 10.04 -31.88 -36.84
C GLU A 527 11.33 -32.36 -36.15
N TYR A 528 12.37 -31.54 -36.14
CA TYR A 528 13.66 -31.82 -35.53
C TYR A 528 13.75 -31.33 -34.06
N ALA A 529 12.66 -30.81 -33.50
CA ALA A 529 12.63 -30.34 -32.12
C ALA A 529 12.98 -31.47 -31.14
N LEU A 530 13.88 -31.19 -30.19
CA LEU A 530 14.34 -32.17 -29.20
C LEU A 530 13.28 -32.54 -28.15
N ARG A 531 12.29 -31.67 -27.97
CA ARG A 531 11.16 -31.86 -27.06
C ARG A 531 9.84 -31.86 -27.82
N SER A 532 8.86 -32.60 -27.30
CA SER A 532 7.51 -32.55 -27.85
C SER A 532 6.90 -31.16 -27.63
N GLN A 533 6.68 -30.41 -28.72
CA GLN A 533 6.11 -29.06 -28.67
C GLN A 533 4.74 -29.01 -27.96
N LYS A 534 3.91 -30.05 -28.16
CA LYS A 534 2.60 -30.17 -27.50
C LYS A 534 2.73 -30.29 -25.97
N VAL A 535 3.69 -31.08 -25.49
CA VAL A 535 3.95 -31.26 -24.05
C VAL A 535 4.61 -30.03 -23.46
N GLU A 536 5.47 -29.35 -24.22
CA GLU A 536 6.07 -28.08 -23.81
C GLU A 536 5.02 -26.95 -23.68
N ALA A 537 4.07 -26.88 -24.61
CA ALA A 537 2.92 -25.97 -24.53
C ALA A 537 2.02 -26.31 -23.33
N LEU A 538 1.71 -27.59 -23.11
CA LEU A 538 0.98 -28.07 -21.94
C LEU A 538 1.72 -27.71 -20.64
N ARG A 539 3.05 -27.87 -20.58
CA ARG A 539 3.86 -27.51 -19.42
C ARG A 539 3.73 -26.02 -19.10
N LYS A 540 3.87 -25.15 -20.11
CA LYS A 540 3.72 -23.69 -19.95
C LYS A 540 2.30 -23.31 -19.49
N LEU A 541 1.28 -23.95 -20.05
CA LEU A 541 -0.11 -23.76 -19.61
C LEU A 541 -0.30 -24.18 -18.15
N LEU A 542 0.21 -25.34 -17.73
CA LEU A 542 0.12 -25.82 -16.34
C LEU A 542 0.96 -24.99 -15.36
N MET A 543 2.00 -24.31 -15.82
CA MET A 543 2.74 -23.32 -15.03
C MET A 543 1.97 -21.99 -14.87
N LEU A 544 1.08 -21.65 -15.79
CA LEU A 544 0.16 -20.51 -15.61
C LEU A 544 -1.02 -20.91 -14.72
N LEU A 545 -1.59 -22.09 -14.95
CA LEU A 545 -2.70 -22.63 -14.14
C LEU A 545 -2.29 -22.97 -12.70
N SER A 546 -1.00 -23.07 -12.39
CA SER A 546 -0.56 -23.25 -11.00
C SER A 546 -0.94 -22.08 -10.10
N LEU A 547 -1.34 -20.93 -10.65
CA LEU A 547 -1.86 -19.78 -9.89
C LEU A 547 -3.27 -19.98 -9.36
N VAL A 548 -4.05 -20.87 -9.97
CA VAL A 548 -5.48 -21.07 -9.66
C VAL A 548 -5.73 -21.36 -8.17
N PRO A 549 -4.94 -22.20 -7.47
CA PRO A 549 -5.16 -22.46 -6.04
C PRO A 549 -5.11 -21.22 -5.16
N LEU A 550 -4.18 -20.29 -5.43
CA LEU A 550 -4.09 -19.03 -4.67
C LEU A 550 -5.34 -18.17 -4.91
N PHE A 551 -5.66 -17.90 -6.18
CA PHE A 551 -6.80 -17.06 -6.53
C PHE A 551 -8.11 -17.63 -6.03
N LEU A 552 -8.32 -18.94 -6.21
CA LEU A 552 -9.55 -19.61 -5.82
C LEU A 552 -9.74 -19.60 -4.30
N LEU A 553 -8.73 -20.01 -3.53
CA LEU A 553 -8.86 -20.05 -2.07
C LEU A 553 -8.95 -18.66 -1.46
N ASN A 554 -8.14 -17.71 -1.94
CA ASN A 554 -8.14 -16.35 -1.40
C ASN A 554 -9.42 -15.59 -1.76
N ALA A 555 -9.90 -15.67 -3.00
CA ALA A 555 -11.13 -15.00 -3.40
C ALA A 555 -12.36 -15.59 -2.70
N LEU A 556 -12.46 -16.93 -2.60
CA LEU A 556 -13.57 -17.56 -1.88
C LEU A 556 -13.53 -17.24 -0.38
N ALA A 557 -12.34 -17.24 0.23
CA ALA A 557 -12.20 -16.85 1.64
C ALA A 557 -12.59 -15.39 1.88
N HIS A 558 -12.13 -14.48 1.03
CA HIS A 558 -12.44 -13.06 1.18
C HIS A 558 -13.93 -12.79 0.91
N TYR A 559 -14.51 -13.40 -0.13
CA TYR A 559 -15.94 -13.29 -0.42
C TYR A 559 -16.80 -13.83 0.73
N GLU A 560 -16.45 -14.98 1.30
CA GLU A 560 -17.22 -15.58 2.39
C GLU A 560 -17.10 -14.79 3.71
N ILE A 561 -16.04 -14.00 3.90
CA ILE A 561 -15.84 -13.13 5.07
C ILE A 561 -16.50 -11.75 4.88
N TYR A 562 -16.31 -11.13 3.71
CA TYR A 562 -16.64 -9.73 3.47
C TYR A 562 -17.89 -9.54 2.59
N GLY A 563 -18.36 -10.59 1.90
CA GLY A 563 -19.57 -10.55 1.07
C GLY A 563 -19.42 -9.83 -0.28
N ASP A 564 -18.27 -9.23 -0.57
CA ASP A 564 -18.02 -8.51 -1.82
C ASP A 564 -17.01 -9.26 -2.71
N MET A 565 -17.47 -9.65 -3.89
CA MET A 565 -16.70 -10.40 -4.87
C MET A 565 -15.66 -9.52 -5.57
N LEU A 566 -15.93 -8.23 -5.77
CA LEU A 566 -15.02 -7.33 -6.48
C LEU A 566 -13.75 -7.09 -5.64
N THR A 567 -13.91 -6.72 -4.37
CA THR A 567 -12.80 -6.59 -3.43
C THR A 567 -12.05 -7.89 -3.24
N ALA A 568 -12.75 -9.03 -3.16
CA ALA A 568 -12.13 -10.36 -3.08
C ALA A 568 -11.20 -10.65 -4.27
N VAL A 569 -11.62 -10.32 -5.49
CA VAL A 569 -10.79 -10.47 -6.70
C VAL A 569 -9.62 -9.50 -6.68
N LEU A 570 -9.85 -8.22 -6.35
CA LEU A 570 -8.79 -7.19 -6.30
C LEU A 570 -7.70 -7.54 -5.28
N MET A 571 -8.08 -7.99 -4.09
CA MET A 571 -7.15 -8.46 -3.07
C MET A 571 -6.35 -9.69 -3.53
N SER A 572 -6.97 -10.58 -4.31
CA SER A 572 -6.29 -11.75 -4.87
C SER A 572 -5.30 -11.37 -5.98
N VAL A 573 -5.67 -10.44 -6.87
CA VAL A 573 -4.79 -9.89 -7.91
C VAL A 573 -3.62 -9.13 -7.29
N GLY A 574 -3.87 -8.43 -6.18
CA GLY A 574 -2.86 -7.73 -5.39
C GLY A 574 -1.73 -8.62 -4.88
N LEU A 575 -1.88 -9.96 -4.86
CA LEU A 575 -0.83 -10.91 -4.46
C LEU A 575 0.12 -11.31 -5.60
N LEU A 576 -0.22 -11.01 -6.86
CA LEU A 576 0.66 -11.31 -8.02
C LEU A 576 2.06 -10.70 -7.89
N PRO A 577 2.24 -9.45 -7.44
CA PRO A 577 3.56 -8.85 -7.21
C PRO A 577 4.40 -9.57 -6.16
N ILE A 578 3.82 -10.37 -5.26
CA ILE A 578 4.55 -11.17 -4.28
C ILE A 578 4.99 -12.49 -4.91
N LEU A 579 4.08 -13.13 -5.65
CA LEU A 579 4.29 -14.47 -6.16
C LEU A 579 5.09 -14.53 -7.47
N ALA A 580 4.87 -13.58 -8.38
CA ALA A 580 5.57 -13.54 -9.66
C ALA A 580 7.10 -13.42 -9.50
N PRO A 581 7.63 -12.58 -8.60
CA PRO A 581 9.06 -12.54 -8.29
C PRO A 581 9.62 -13.87 -7.80
N VAL A 582 8.91 -14.57 -6.92
CA VAL A 582 9.35 -15.88 -6.40
C VAL A 582 9.42 -16.91 -7.52
N MET A 583 8.42 -16.97 -8.39
CA MET A 583 8.43 -17.87 -9.55
C MET A 583 9.54 -17.51 -10.55
N ILE A 584 9.74 -16.21 -10.81
CA ILE A 584 10.85 -15.73 -11.66
C ILE A 584 12.19 -16.12 -11.03
N LEU A 585 12.36 -15.95 -9.71
CA LEU A 585 13.56 -16.36 -8.97
C LEU A 585 13.83 -17.85 -9.09
N LEU A 586 12.81 -18.70 -8.92
CA LEU A 586 12.95 -20.15 -9.11
C LEU A 586 13.36 -20.50 -10.54
N MET A 587 12.79 -19.80 -11.53
CA MET A 587 13.15 -19.97 -12.94
C MET A 587 14.58 -19.51 -13.23
N LEU A 588 14.99 -18.36 -12.69
CA LEU A 588 16.34 -17.81 -12.84
C LEU A 588 17.40 -18.63 -12.11
N TYR A 589 17.09 -19.12 -10.91
CA TYR A 589 17.95 -20.05 -10.18
C TYR A 589 18.18 -21.34 -10.97
N ARG A 590 17.13 -21.86 -11.62
CA ARG A 590 17.25 -23.01 -12.53
C ARG A 590 18.15 -22.69 -13.72
N ASN A 591 18.08 -21.48 -14.27
CA ASN A 591 18.95 -21.05 -15.38
C ASN A 591 20.39 -20.79 -14.92
N TYR A 592 20.61 -20.27 -13.71
CA TYR A 592 21.92 -20.13 -13.08
C TYR A 592 22.60 -21.50 -12.90
N LYS A 593 21.87 -22.50 -12.38
CA LYS A 593 22.39 -23.86 -12.22
C LYS A 593 22.77 -24.52 -13.56
N LYS A 594 22.21 -24.04 -14.66
CA LYS A 594 22.55 -24.46 -16.04
C LYS A 594 23.69 -23.64 -16.65
N GLY A 595 24.34 -22.75 -15.91
CA GLY A 595 25.43 -21.91 -16.43
C GLY A 595 25.00 -20.83 -17.42
N ALA A 596 23.70 -20.67 -17.68
CA ALA A 596 23.17 -19.68 -18.62
C ALA A 596 23.13 -18.23 -18.07
N MET A 597 23.50 -18.03 -16.80
CA MET A 597 23.47 -16.72 -16.14
C MET A 597 24.65 -16.57 -15.17
N ALA A 598 25.32 -15.41 -15.19
CA ALA A 598 26.41 -15.09 -14.27
C ALA A 598 25.90 -14.92 -12.83
N LYS A 599 26.71 -15.35 -11.84
CA LYS A 599 26.36 -15.29 -10.41
C LYS A 599 25.97 -13.87 -9.95
N GLY A 600 26.68 -12.84 -10.44
CA GLY A 600 26.41 -11.43 -10.11
C GLY A 600 25.04 -10.94 -10.60
N ALA A 601 24.64 -11.32 -11.83
CA ALA A 601 23.33 -10.97 -12.38
C ALA A 601 22.19 -11.65 -11.60
N MET A 602 22.37 -12.90 -11.17
CA MET A 602 21.40 -13.60 -10.34
C MET A 602 21.21 -12.91 -8.98
N VAL A 603 22.31 -12.52 -8.32
CA VAL A 603 22.26 -11.78 -7.04
C VAL A 603 21.57 -10.43 -7.21
N ALA A 604 21.92 -9.65 -8.24
CA ALA A 604 21.31 -8.35 -8.50
C ALA A 604 19.78 -8.46 -8.73
N VAL A 605 19.36 -9.41 -9.56
CA VAL A 605 17.93 -9.65 -9.84
C VAL A 605 17.19 -10.12 -8.58
N THR A 606 17.84 -10.93 -7.73
CA THR A 606 17.28 -11.36 -6.45
C THR A 606 17.08 -10.21 -5.48
N ILE A 607 18.04 -9.29 -5.39
CA ILE A 607 17.94 -8.11 -4.53
C ILE A 607 16.81 -7.19 -5.00
N ILE A 608 16.71 -6.93 -6.31
CA ILE A 608 15.67 -6.07 -6.90
C ILE A 608 14.28 -6.67 -6.66
N LEU A 609 14.10 -7.94 -7.00
CA LEU A 609 12.83 -8.64 -6.84
C LEU A 609 12.46 -8.81 -5.37
N GLY A 610 13.43 -9.15 -4.51
CA GLY A 610 13.26 -9.29 -3.06
C GLY A 610 12.85 -7.96 -2.41
N GLY A 611 13.52 -6.86 -2.76
CA GLY A 611 13.16 -5.52 -2.28
C GLY A 611 11.74 -5.12 -2.67
N PHE A 612 11.34 -5.36 -3.93
CA PHE A 612 9.99 -5.08 -4.40
C PHE A 612 8.92 -5.91 -3.65
N THR A 613 9.19 -7.20 -3.41
CA THR A 613 8.29 -8.04 -2.60
C THR A 613 8.16 -7.57 -1.15
N LEU A 614 9.27 -7.15 -0.53
CA LEU A 614 9.30 -6.68 0.85
C LEU A 614 8.57 -5.34 1.02
N MET A 615 8.65 -4.42 0.06
CA MET A 615 7.92 -3.14 0.10
C MET A 615 6.41 -3.32 -0.02
N ILE A 616 5.96 -4.27 -0.84
CA ILE A 616 4.53 -4.46 -1.15
C ILE A 616 3.83 -5.35 -0.10
N SER A 617 4.57 -6.25 0.56
CA SER A 617 4.01 -7.21 1.53
C SER A 617 3.25 -6.60 2.72
N PRO A 618 3.68 -5.49 3.37
CA PRO A 618 2.98 -4.96 4.55
C PRO A 618 1.63 -4.34 4.17
N ILE A 619 1.56 -3.70 3.00
CA ILE A 619 0.35 -3.05 2.48
C ILE A 619 -0.76 -4.08 2.20
N LEU A 620 -0.39 -5.27 1.70
CA LEU A 620 -1.33 -6.38 1.43
C LEU A 620 -1.69 -7.20 2.69
N LEU A 621 -0.74 -7.34 3.63
CA LEU A 621 -0.96 -8.07 4.89
C LEU A 621 -1.90 -7.33 5.85
N LEU A 622 -1.90 -6.00 5.84
CA LEU A 622 -2.82 -5.18 6.65
C LEU A 622 -4.30 -5.42 6.29
N GLY A 623 -4.62 -5.82 5.05
CA GLY A 623 -5.99 -6.03 4.58
C GLY A 623 -6.56 -7.45 4.73
N THR A 624 -5.79 -8.44 5.19
CA THR A 624 -6.15 -9.87 5.07
C THR A 624 -6.15 -10.67 6.38
N THR A 625 -6.25 -10.02 7.54
CA THR A 625 -6.04 -10.68 8.85
C THR A 625 -6.97 -11.89 9.12
N ALA A 626 -8.19 -11.93 8.57
CA ALA A 626 -9.09 -13.07 8.71
C ALA A 626 -8.93 -14.15 7.60
N SER A 627 -8.50 -13.79 6.39
CA SER A 627 -8.31 -14.73 5.27
C SER A 627 -6.89 -15.31 5.19
N ALA A 628 -5.96 -14.76 5.98
CA ALA A 628 -4.54 -15.12 6.02
C ALA A 628 -4.22 -16.63 5.96
N PRO A 629 -4.85 -17.54 6.75
CA PRO A 629 -4.53 -18.97 6.67
C PRO A 629 -4.82 -19.57 5.29
N TYR A 630 -5.89 -19.13 4.63
CA TYR A 630 -6.25 -19.59 3.29
C TYR A 630 -5.33 -18.99 2.22
N THR A 631 -4.91 -17.75 2.40
CA THR A 631 -3.89 -17.11 1.55
C THR A 631 -2.57 -17.87 1.61
N VAL A 632 -2.09 -18.20 2.82
CA VAL A 632 -0.84 -18.97 3.03
C VAL A 632 -0.95 -20.36 2.41
N LEU A 633 -2.06 -21.07 2.62
CA LEU A 633 -2.32 -22.36 2.01
C LEU A 633 -2.33 -22.26 0.47
N GLY A 634 -3.00 -21.26 -0.08
CA GLY A 634 -3.06 -20.99 -1.52
C GLY A 634 -1.68 -20.73 -2.13
N ILE A 635 -0.82 -19.97 -1.45
CA ILE A 635 0.58 -19.73 -1.86
C ILE A 635 1.35 -21.05 -1.87
N ALA A 636 1.26 -21.84 -0.79
CA ALA A 636 1.96 -23.12 -0.68
C ALA A 636 1.57 -24.08 -1.81
N LEU A 637 0.26 -24.25 -2.05
CA LEU A 637 -0.25 -25.11 -3.12
C LEU A 637 0.20 -24.63 -4.51
N THR A 638 0.22 -23.32 -4.73
CA THR A 638 0.69 -22.72 -5.98
C THR A 638 2.17 -23.01 -6.25
N LEU A 639 3.03 -22.89 -5.23
CA LEU A 639 4.45 -23.21 -5.35
C LEU A 639 4.69 -24.70 -5.64
N VAL A 640 3.96 -25.59 -4.96
CA VAL A 640 4.05 -27.03 -5.22
C VAL A 640 3.56 -27.36 -6.62
N ALA A 641 2.42 -26.79 -7.05
CA ALA A 641 1.88 -26.94 -8.40
C ALA A 641 2.87 -26.46 -9.46
N TYR A 642 3.48 -25.29 -9.27
CA TYR A 642 4.49 -24.73 -10.17
C TYR A 642 5.72 -25.66 -10.30
N CYS A 643 6.23 -26.17 -9.17
CA CYS A 643 7.34 -27.13 -9.14
C CYS A 643 6.99 -28.46 -9.82
N MET A 644 5.78 -28.97 -9.61
CA MET A 644 5.28 -30.18 -10.27
C MET A 644 5.18 -29.98 -11.78
N SER A 645 4.55 -28.89 -12.21
CA SER A 645 4.44 -28.49 -13.62
C SER A 645 5.81 -28.33 -14.27
N CYS A 646 6.78 -27.71 -13.58
CA CYS A 646 8.13 -27.49 -14.10
C CYS A 646 8.89 -28.77 -14.45
N GLY A 647 8.52 -29.94 -13.93
CA GLY A 647 9.18 -31.20 -14.30
C GLY A 647 8.42 -32.08 -15.29
N ILE A 648 7.26 -31.63 -15.79
CA ILE A 648 6.55 -32.32 -16.87
C ILE A 648 7.30 -32.07 -18.18
N HIS A 649 7.91 -33.13 -18.73
CA HIS A 649 8.66 -33.07 -19.98
C HIS A 649 8.52 -34.36 -20.77
N LYS A 650 8.64 -34.27 -22.10
CA LYS A 650 8.69 -35.44 -22.98
C LYS A 650 9.66 -35.18 -24.14
N ASP A 651 10.63 -36.07 -24.30
CA ASP A 651 11.56 -36.07 -25.43
C ASP A 651 10.79 -36.38 -26.73
N SER A 652 11.23 -35.80 -27.85
CA SER A 652 10.69 -36.11 -29.17
C SER A 652 11.18 -37.48 -29.66
N ALA A 653 10.45 -38.08 -30.60
CA ALA A 653 10.89 -39.33 -31.24
C ALA A 653 12.25 -39.16 -31.95
N TYR A 654 12.46 -37.99 -32.57
CA TYR A 654 13.74 -37.61 -33.18
C TYR A 654 14.88 -37.62 -32.17
N ARG A 655 14.72 -36.92 -31.03
CA ARG A 655 15.72 -36.93 -29.95
C ARG A 655 15.96 -38.34 -29.42
N GLN A 656 14.92 -39.13 -29.18
CA GLN A 656 15.09 -40.49 -28.64
C GLN A 656 15.99 -41.36 -29.53
N ARG A 657 15.83 -41.25 -30.86
CA ARG A 657 16.70 -41.95 -31.82
C ARG A 657 18.15 -41.50 -31.70
N LEU A 658 18.40 -40.19 -31.77
CA LEU A 658 19.76 -39.65 -31.69
C LEU A 658 20.41 -39.90 -30.33
N LEU A 659 19.67 -39.65 -29.25
CA LEU A 659 20.11 -39.87 -27.87
C LEU A 659 20.43 -41.34 -27.62
N SER A 660 19.65 -42.29 -28.17
CA SER A 660 19.98 -43.71 -28.04
C SER A 660 21.34 -44.05 -28.68
N GLN A 661 21.64 -43.47 -29.85
CA GLN A 661 22.90 -43.70 -30.54
C GLN A 661 24.09 -43.06 -29.82
N LEU A 662 23.92 -41.81 -29.35
CA LEU A 662 24.94 -41.08 -28.60
C LEU A 662 25.23 -41.71 -27.23
N LEU A 663 24.20 -42.15 -26.51
CA LEU A 663 24.38 -42.90 -25.27
C LEU A 663 25.13 -44.21 -25.54
N GLY A 664 24.82 -44.89 -26.63
CA GLY A 664 25.52 -46.09 -27.08
C GLY A 664 27.00 -45.89 -27.37
N PHE A 665 27.33 -44.80 -28.07
CA PHE A 665 28.70 -44.40 -28.36
C PHE A 665 29.44 -43.97 -27.09
N ARG A 666 28.81 -43.20 -26.22
CA ARG A 666 29.38 -42.79 -24.93
C ARG A 666 29.64 -44.00 -24.02
N ASP A 667 28.70 -44.94 -23.96
CA ASP A 667 28.84 -46.14 -23.14
C ASP A 667 29.94 -47.05 -23.71
N PHE A 668 30.09 -47.13 -25.04
CA PHE A 668 31.27 -47.73 -25.69
C PHE A 668 32.57 -47.05 -25.25
N ILE A 669 32.69 -45.71 -25.35
CA ILE A 669 33.89 -44.96 -24.90
C ILE A 669 34.22 -45.30 -23.44
N LYS A 670 33.22 -45.38 -22.57
CA LYS A 670 33.41 -45.72 -21.15
C LYS A 670 33.87 -47.16 -20.94
N THR A 671 33.36 -48.11 -21.73
CA THR A 671 33.53 -49.55 -21.46
C THR A 671 34.56 -50.26 -22.33
N VAL A 672 34.99 -49.67 -23.45
CA VAL A 672 35.92 -50.31 -24.39
C VAL A 672 37.27 -50.68 -23.75
N GLU A 673 37.75 -51.88 -24.06
CA GLU A 673 39.04 -52.44 -23.60
C GLU A 673 40.21 -52.02 -24.51
N LYS A 674 41.43 -52.07 -23.98
CA LYS A 674 42.65 -51.59 -24.66
C LYS A 674 42.90 -52.33 -25.98
N GLU A 675 42.76 -53.64 -25.99
CA GLU A 675 42.98 -54.51 -27.15
C GLU A 675 42.05 -54.14 -28.31
N ARG A 676 40.82 -53.74 -27.98
CA ARG A 676 39.84 -53.31 -28.98
C ARG A 676 40.19 -51.93 -29.56
N LEU A 677 40.75 -51.03 -28.76
CA LEU A 677 41.24 -49.74 -29.23
C LEU A 677 42.46 -49.89 -30.14
N GLU A 678 43.40 -50.78 -29.80
CA GLU A 678 44.57 -51.07 -30.66
C GLU A 678 44.16 -51.65 -32.01
N LEU A 679 43.10 -52.47 -32.07
CA LEU A 679 42.55 -52.95 -33.34
C LEU A 679 41.94 -51.80 -34.17
N LEU A 680 41.19 -50.90 -33.55
CA LEU A 680 40.61 -49.74 -34.24
C LEU A 680 41.70 -48.79 -34.76
N LEU A 681 42.78 -48.60 -34.00
CA LEU A 681 43.92 -47.79 -34.43
C LEU A 681 44.72 -48.40 -35.59
N LYS A 682 44.69 -49.73 -35.76
CA LYS A 682 45.29 -50.38 -36.93
C LYS A 682 44.50 -50.10 -38.22
N ASP A 683 43.18 -50.07 -38.10
CA ASP A 683 42.28 -49.75 -39.22
C ASP A 683 42.28 -48.24 -39.52
N ASP A 684 42.37 -47.41 -38.48
CA ASP A 684 42.30 -45.97 -38.54
C ASP A 684 43.29 -45.32 -37.54
N PRO A 685 44.51 -44.97 -37.99
CA PRO A 685 45.54 -44.38 -37.13
C PRO A 685 45.15 -43.05 -36.47
N GLU A 686 44.18 -42.33 -37.03
CA GLU A 686 43.70 -41.03 -36.52
C GLU A 686 42.41 -41.17 -35.68
N TYR A 687 41.96 -42.39 -35.40
CA TYR A 687 40.73 -42.67 -34.64
C TYR A 687 40.61 -41.92 -33.31
N TYR A 688 41.74 -41.76 -32.61
CA TYR A 688 41.80 -40.97 -31.37
C TYR A 688 41.32 -39.53 -31.58
N TYR A 689 41.79 -38.87 -32.65
CA TYR A 689 41.48 -37.49 -32.99
C TYR A 689 40.04 -37.33 -33.52
N HIS A 690 39.53 -38.33 -34.26
CA HIS A 690 38.14 -38.35 -34.71
C HIS A 690 37.13 -38.38 -33.55
N VAL A 691 37.47 -39.02 -32.43
CA VAL A 691 36.57 -39.20 -31.27
C VAL A 691 36.70 -38.07 -30.25
N LEU A 692 37.87 -37.43 -30.14
CA LEU A 692 38.17 -36.44 -29.11
C LEU A 692 37.13 -35.28 -29.01
N PRO A 693 36.71 -34.61 -30.11
CA PRO A 693 35.69 -33.56 -30.03
C PRO A 693 34.35 -34.06 -29.48
N TYR A 694 34.00 -35.31 -29.76
CA TYR A 694 32.77 -35.93 -29.25
C TYR A 694 32.94 -36.36 -27.79
N ALA A 695 34.11 -36.86 -27.39
CA ALA A 695 34.36 -37.21 -25.99
C ALA A 695 34.24 -36.00 -25.05
N GLN A 696 34.67 -34.81 -25.51
CA GLN A 696 34.53 -33.54 -24.78
C GLN A 696 33.06 -33.19 -24.50
N VAL A 697 32.22 -33.17 -25.54
CA VAL A 697 30.78 -32.81 -25.42
C VAL A 697 29.94 -33.90 -24.75
N LEU A 698 30.41 -35.15 -24.76
CA LEU A 698 29.78 -36.27 -24.07
C LEU A 698 30.20 -36.38 -22.59
N HIS A 699 31.09 -35.49 -22.13
CA HIS A 699 31.70 -35.48 -20.79
C HIS A 699 32.39 -36.80 -20.43
N VAL A 700 33.17 -37.33 -21.38
CA VAL A 700 33.97 -38.55 -21.21
C VAL A 700 35.40 -38.39 -21.74
N SER A 701 35.87 -37.15 -21.97
CA SER A 701 37.24 -36.84 -22.41
C SER A 701 38.29 -37.47 -21.50
N ASP A 702 38.18 -37.28 -20.18
CA ASP A 702 39.18 -37.78 -19.23
C ASP A 702 39.29 -39.31 -19.26
N ILE A 703 38.15 -39.99 -19.43
CA ILE A 703 38.08 -41.46 -19.56
C ILE A 703 38.68 -41.88 -20.89
N TRP A 704 38.39 -41.14 -21.97
CA TRP A 704 38.91 -41.39 -23.29
C TRP A 704 40.44 -41.25 -23.29
N GLU A 705 40.96 -40.14 -22.81
CA GLU A 705 42.40 -39.82 -22.75
C GLU A 705 43.18 -40.83 -21.91
N HIS A 706 42.66 -41.19 -20.72
CA HIS A 706 43.31 -42.19 -19.87
C HIS A 706 43.48 -43.56 -20.57
N LYS A 707 42.57 -43.93 -21.48
CA LYS A 707 42.68 -45.21 -22.21
C LYS A 707 43.81 -45.26 -23.23
N PHE A 708 44.34 -44.11 -23.64
CA PHE A 708 45.43 -44.01 -24.60
C PHE A 708 46.78 -43.65 -23.98
N HIS A 709 46.86 -43.46 -22.65
CA HIS A 709 48.10 -43.13 -21.95
C HIS A 709 49.23 -44.15 -22.20
N ASP A 710 48.89 -45.44 -22.31
CA ASP A 710 49.84 -46.53 -22.57
C ASP A 710 49.87 -47.00 -24.04
N ILE A 711 49.38 -46.16 -24.97
CA ILE A 711 49.33 -46.45 -26.41
C ILE A 711 50.12 -45.37 -27.16
N THR A 712 51.09 -45.76 -27.97
CA THR A 712 51.86 -44.80 -28.78
C THR A 712 51.01 -44.27 -29.94
N LEU A 713 50.65 -42.99 -29.88
CA LEU A 713 49.89 -42.30 -30.93
C LEU A 713 50.82 -41.61 -31.93
N GLN A 714 50.41 -41.54 -33.20
CA GLN A 714 51.08 -40.70 -34.20
C GLN A 714 50.61 -39.25 -34.06
N ALA A 715 51.51 -38.29 -34.26
CA ALA A 715 51.16 -36.87 -34.24
C ALA A 715 50.18 -36.53 -35.38
N PRO A 716 49.15 -35.69 -35.12
CA PRO A 716 48.16 -35.39 -36.14
C PRO A 716 48.73 -34.44 -37.20
N GLN A 717 48.35 -34.65 -38.47
CA GLN A 717 48.79 -33.83 -39.61
C GLN A 717 48.36 -32.34 -39.53
N TRP A 718 47.33 -32.06 -38.73
CA TRP A 718 46.75 -30.74 -38.56
C TRP A 718 47.41 -29.90 -37.45
N TYR A 719 48.38 -30.45 -36.71
CA TYR A 719 49.10 -29.72 -35.65
C TYR A 719 50.58 -29.55 -35.98
N ASP A 720 51.05 -28.30 -35.95
CA ASP A 720 52.45 -27.96 -36.17
C ASP A 720 53.06 -27.35 -34.88
N SER A 721 54.08 -28.00 -34.31
CA SER A 721 54.87 -27.50 -33.16
C SER A 721 56.37 -27.46 -33.42
N SER A 722 57.07 -26.60 -32.70
CA SER A 722 58.53 -26.53 -32.66
C SER A 722 59.20 -27.69 -31.90
N GLU A 723 58.43 -28.40 -31.06
CA GLU A 723 58.89 -29.54 -30.23
C GLU A 723 58.32 -30.87 -30.73
N THR A 724 59.04 -31.98 -30.47
CA THR A 724 58.58 -33.33 -30.79
C THR A 724 57.36 -33.69 -29.94
N MET A 725 56.23 -33.96 -30.59
CA MET A 725 54.95 -34.24 -29.94
C MET A 725 54.97 -35.59 -29.19
N ASP A 726 54.71 -35.55 -27.87
CA ASP A 726 54.33 -36.70 -27.05
C ASP A 726 52.85 -36.60 -26.65
N SER A 727 52.22 -37.74 -26.39
CA SER A 727 50.84 -37.91 -25.88
C SER A 727 50.49 -36.99 -24.71
N ILE A 728 51.42 -36.80 -23.76
CA ILE A 728 51.26 -35.91 -22.60
C ILE A 728 51.28 -34.43 -23.00
N MET A 729 52.15 -34.04 -23.93
CA MET A 729 52.18 -32.65 -24.45
C MET A 729 50.92 -32.32 -25.24
N PHE A 730 50.42 -33.27 -26.03
CA PHE A 730 49.16 -33.14 -26.74
C PHE A 730 47.99 -32.94 -25.77
N TYR A 731 47.94 -33.69 -24.68
CA TYR A 731 46.93 -33.55 -23.63
C TYR A 731 46.92 -32.13 -23.02
N HIS A 732 48.09 -31.62 -22.62
CA HIS A 732 48.21 -30.27 -22.09
C HIS A 732 47.75 -29.20 -23.10
N MET A 733 48.13 -29.37 -24.37
CA MET A 733 47.71 -28.48 -25.44
C MET A 733 46.18 -28.45 -25.62
N VAL A 734 45.52 -29.62 -25.66
CA VAL A 734 44.05 -29.69 -25.82
C VAL A 734 43.35 -28.93 -24.69
N HIS A 735 43.80 -29.12 -23.45
CA HIS A 735 43.23 -28.44 -22.28
C HIS A 735 43.51 -26.94 -22.27
N GLU A 736 44.70 -26.50 -22.67
CA GLU A 736 45.06 -25.08 -22.75
C GLU A 736 44.23 -24.35 -23.82
N ILE A 737 44.11 -24.93 -25.02
CA ILE A 737 43.29 -24.38 -26.10
C ILE A 737 41.82 -24.32 -25.70
N ASP A 738 41.28 -25.37 -25.09
CA ASP A 738 39.88 -25.38 -24.62
C ASP A 738 39.64 -24.33 -23.52
N HIS A 739 40.53 -24.23 -22.52
CA HIS A 739 40.45 -23.22 -21.47
C HIS A 739 40.47 -21.80 -22.05
N ASP A 740 41.39 -21.52 -22.95
CA ASP A 740 41.56 -20.20 -23.51
C ASP A 740 40.43 -19.82 -24.47
N MET A 741 39.93 -20.76 -25.28
CA MET A 741 38.77 -20.55 -26.13
C MET A 741 37.51 -20.30 -25.33
N ARG A 742 37.33 -20.99 -24.19
CA ARG A 742 36.25 -20.67 -23.24
C ARG A 742 36.38 -19.25 -22.68
N SER A 743 37.59 -18.80 -22.34
CA SER A 743 37.82 -17.46 -21.81
C SER A 743 37.41 -16.37 -22.83
N VAL A 744 37.78 -16.57 -24.10
CA VAL A 744 37.50 -15.63 -25.19
C VAL A 744 36.02 -15.66 -25.62
N ALA A 745 35.36 -16.80 -25.43
CA ALA A 745 33.93 -17.00 -25.68
C ALA A 745 33.01 -16.49 -24.54
N THR A 746 33.54 -15.87 -23.49
CA THR A 746 32.75 -15.26 -22.41
C THR A 746 32.70 -13.72 -22.50
N PRO A 747 31.55 -13.08 -22.24
CA PRO A 747 31.43 -11.63 -22.26
C PRO A 747 32.16 -10.95 -21.09
N PRO A 748 32.66 -9.70 -21.26
CA PRO A 748 33.31 -8.94 -20.18
C PRO A 748 32.31 -8.52 -19.08
N ALA A 749 32.79 -8.40 -17.83
CA ALA A 749 31.97 -8.01 -16.68
C ALA A 749 31.61 -6.50 -16.67
N SER A 750 30.37 -6.14 -16.31
CA SER A 750 29.90 -4.74 -16.19
C SER A 750 29.76 -4.30 -14.72
N SER A 751 30.14 -3.04 -14.42
CA SER A 751 30.02 -2.38 -13.11
C SER A 751 28.81 -1.44 -13.05
N SER A 752 27.98 -1.52 -11.99
CA SER A 752 26.80 -0.64 -11.78
C SER A 752 26.92 0.20 -10.51
N SER A 753 26.61 1.50 -10.60
CA SER A 753 26.55 2.48 -9.52
C SER A 753 25.19 2.49 -8.79
N SER A 754 25.21 2.81 -7.49
CA SER A 754 24.03 2.88 -6.60
C SER A 754 23.51 4.32 -6.45
N PHE A 755 22.19 4.48 -6.31
CA PHE A 755 21.50 5.75 -6.05
C PHE A 755 20.90 5.72 -4.63
N GLY A 756 21.12 6.77 -3.85
CA GLY A 756 20.59 6.94 -2.48
C GLY A 756 19.32 7.82 -2.46
N SER A 757 18.39 7.50 -1.58
CA SER A 757 17.17 8.25 -1.30
C SER A 757 17.25 8.83 0.11
N GLY A 758 16.97 10.13 0.23
CA GLY A 758 16.63 10.80 1.49
C GLY A 758 15.14 11.14 1.48
N GLY A 759 14.48 10.95 2.61
CA GLY A 759 13.10 11.35 2.84
C GLY A 759 12.98 11.88 4.26
N ASP A 760 12.11 12.87 4.44
CA ASP A 760 11.60 13.32 5.73
C ASP A 760 10.17 13.83 5.51
N ASP A 761 9.24 13.40 6.36
CA ASP A 761 7.86 13.88 6.44
C ASP A 761 7.51 14.04 7.93
N SER A 762 6.78 15.12 8.27
CA SER A 762 6.32 15.41 9.64
C SER A 762 4.80 15.57 9.68
N GLY A 763 4.19 14.85 10.64
CA GLY A 763 2.74 14.74 10.81
C GLY A 763 2.14 15.76 11.79
N TYR A 764 0.90 16.13 11.49
CA TYR A 764 0.01 17.01 12.27
C TYR A 764 -0.93 16.16 13.15
N SER A 765 -1.26 16.61 14.35
CA SER A 765 -2.34 16.02 15.17
C SER A 765 -3.12 17.10 15.93
N GLY A 766 -4.44 17.02 15.89
CA GLY A 766 -5.38 17.93 16.56
C GLY A 766 -6.15 17.28 17.71
N GLY A 767 -6.58 18.11 18.66
CA GLY A 767 -7.54 17.83 19.74
C GLY A 767 -8.14 19.19 20.16
N GLY A 768 -9.42 19.35 20.51
CA GLY A 768 -10.34 18.49 21.26
C GLY A 768 -10.57 19.15 22.62
N GLY A 769 -11.50 20.11 22.72
CA GLY A 769 -11.67 20.98 23.89
C GLY A 769 -12.87 20.61 24.77
N GLY A 770 -12.62 20.39 26.07
CA GLY A 770 -13.61 20.21 27.12
C GLY A 770 -13.06 20.74 28.46
N PHE A 771 -13.94 21.31 29.27
CA PHE A 771 -13.67 22.23 30.39
C PHE A 771 -13.07 21.58 31.67
N SER A 772 -12.37 20.45 31.57
CA SER A 772 -11.77 19.79 32.74
C SER A 772 -10.30 20.16 32.98
N ASP A 773 -9.61 20.80 32.04
CA ASP A 773 -8.19 21.19 32.22
C ASP A 773 -7.78 22.52 31.53
N GLY A 774 -8.66 23.53 31.70
CA GLY A 774 -8.31 24.94 31.56
C GLY A 774 -8.36 25.48 30.12
N GLY A 775 -9.18 26.52 29.90
CA GLY A 775 -9.28 27.23 28.62
C GLY A 775 -7.93 27.60 28.00
N PHE A 776 -7.94 27.75 26.68
CA PHE A 776 -6.77 28.05 25.86
C PHE A 776 -7.02 29.24 24.93
N SER A 777 -5.94 29.80 24.39
CA SER A 777 -5.94 30.93 23.47
C SER A 777 -6.68 30.60 22.16
N GLY A 778 -7.65 31.42 21.76
CA GLY A 778 -8.43 31.26 20.54
C GLY A 778 -9.64 30.32 20.65
N GLY A 779 -10.05 29.93 21.87
CA GLY A 779 -11.20 29.05 22.07
C GLY A 779 -12.54 29.74 22.37
N GLY A 780 -12.51 31.01 22.78
CA GLY A 780 -13.70 31.77 23.19
C GLY A 780 -14.53 32.31 22.02
N SER A 781 -15.62 33.00 22.34
CA SER A 781 -16.45 33.74 21.40
C SER A 781 -15.83 35.07 20.96
N GLY A 782 -16.02 35.44 19.70
CA GLY A 782 -15.54 36.72 19.15
C GLY A 782 -14.02 36.75 18.90
N GLY A 783 -13.45 37.95 18.87
CA GLY A 783 -12.02 38.21 18.71
C GLY A 783 -11.47 38.01 17.29
N GLY A 784 -11.90 36.97 16.58
CA GLY A 784 -11.77 36.84 15.12
C GLY A 784 -10.37 37.00 14.49
N GLY A 785 -10.34 37.17 13.18
CA GLY A 785 -9.12 37.42 12.41
C GLY A 785 -9.08 38.82 11.79
N SER A 786 -7.89 39.27 11.43
CA SER A 786 -7.70 40.47 10.62
C SER A 786 -6.69 40.16 9.52
N HIS A 787 -7.01 40.58 8.31
CA HIS A 787 -6.04 40.57 7.22
C HIS A 787 -6.16 41.80 6.31
N GLY A 788 -5.05 42.20 5.68
CA GLY A 788 -5.04 43.29 4.71
C GLY A 788 -5.74 42.93 3.39
N TRP A 789 -6.19 43.92 2.63
CA TRP A 789 -6.69 43.74 1.26
C TRP A 789 -6.51 44.97 0.37
#